data_AF-A0A1S3TUZ9-F1
#
_entry.id   AF-A0A1S3TUZ9-F1
#
_cell.length_a   1.000
_cell.length_b   1.000
_cell.length_c   1.000
_cell.angle_alpha   90.00
_cell.angle_beta   90.00
_cell.angle_gamma   90.00
#
_symmetry.space_group_name_H-M   'P 1'
#
loop_
_entity.id
_entity.type
_entity.pdbx_description
1 polymer ?
#
loop_
_entity_poly.entity_id
_entity_poly.type
_entity_poly.pdbx_seq_one_letter_code
_entity_poly.pdbx_strand_id
1 'polypeptide(L)'
;MESRWRKVKLAIGINKCVQVPRNIDNSSLPCVTTFSNSFFSSSKHRSSASPTSTSSPRLSRSKSSKGTCAICLNSVKAGQGHAIFTAECSHSFHFQCITSNVKHGNRICPVCRAKWKEVPFQSRSSKVSHEINRVNSSQNDSWTTLTGMFPSPQAGTEPQHDSNNVTEPDIFDDDDEVLVQETPVTDDFNEADYNAIDPMEIRTYPEFSALAKSDSHDHFAVLINLKAPPRSGRSGNNTESSSYLSALNSRAPIDLVTVLDVSGSMSGTKIALLKRAMGFVIENLSSSDRLSVIAFSSTAWRIFPLRRMTEAGKLHALQAVYSLVPSGATNIEEGLRKGAKVFADSRWKNPVGSIILLSDGEDSFINGSRLNLGGDYGSLVPASLHRSSCMGQHIPVHAFGFGVDHDATAMHRISEISGGTFSFIQDEDVIQDAFAQCIGGLLSVVVQELQVEVQCVHPSLQLGAVKAGSYQISRTDNDKMATIKVGELYAEEERDFLVTVNVPVEKCSDEMALLVVRGVYRDPITKAMKGMGVKNEVKIERPDVVVDIDVVESMEVDRQKNRLRAANAMAEARVSAECGDWTDAVVILQSCQQVMSESISGKAGDELYIGLCGELKEMQGRMANEGVYEHYGRAYVLSGLSAHSGQRATTRGDSTDNTSLLNTYRTPSMGDMVSRSQNLNLLKPARSSSTTHPRTI
;
A
#
# COMPACT_ATOMS: atom_id res chain seq x y z
N MET A 1 65.01 34.93 -15.06
CA MET A 1 64.40 33.77 -15.72
C MET A 1 63.27 33.29 -14.79
N GLU A 2 62.09 33.93 -14.77
CA GLU A 2 61.04 33.94 -15.81
C GLU A 2 60.41 32.55 -15.98
N SER A 3 59.09 32.36 -16.18
CA SER A 3 57.86 33.17 -16.05
C SER A 3 56.69 32.16 -16.10
N ARG A 4 55.44 32.35 -15.64
CA ARG A 4 54.55 33.51 -15.58
C ARG A 4 53.54 33.36 -14.43
N TRP A 5 53.15 34.48 -13.81
CA TRP A 5 51.97 34.61 -12.96
C TRP A 5 50.81 35.29 -13.71
N ARG A 6 49.61 35.27 -13.11
CA ARG A 6 48.42 36.11 -13.36
C ARG A 6 47.49 35.77 -14.54
N LYS A 7 46.35 35.18 -14.22
CA LYS A 7 45.00 35.79 -14.28
C LYS A 7 43.99 34.80 -13.67
N VAL A 8 43.13 35.10 -12.71
CA VAL A 8 43.02 36.08 -11.61
C VAL A 8 41.83 35.56 -10.79
N LYS A 9 41.91 35.59 -9.46
CA LYS A 9 40.82 35.24 -8.54
C LYS A 9 40.51 36.50 -7.73
N LEU A 10 39.27 37.00 -7.80
CA LEU A 10 38.76 38.15 -7.04
C LEU A 10 37.23 38.21 -7.18
N ALA A 11 36.41 38.52 -6.17
CA ALA A 11 36.55 38.31 -4.72
C ALA A 11 35.16 38.45 -4.06
N ILE A 12 34.91 37.62 -3.05
CA ILE A 12 34.27 37.93 -1.73
C ILE A 12 33.04 38.87 -1.75
N GLY A 13 31.87 38.31 -1.39
CA GLY A 13 30.62 39.06 -1.19
C GLY A 13 30.53 39.88 0.10
N ILE A 14 29.30 40.28 0.49
CA ILE A 14 28.76 40.48 1.86
C ILE A 14 27.29 40.96 1.76
N ASN A 15 26.50 40.63 2.78
CA ASN A 15 25.09 41.02 3.00
C ASN A 15 24.78 42.53 2.90
N LYS A 16 23.53 42.88 2.58
CA LYS A 16 22.63 43.62 3.51
C LYS A 16 21.18 43.76 3.01
N CYS A 17 20.25 43.82 3.96
CA CYS A 17 18.81 44.10 3.78
C CYS A 17 18.52 45.62 3.64
N VAL A 18 17.24 45.97 3.36
CA VAL A 18 16.37 46.95 4.08
C VAL A 18 15.41 47.78 3.17
N GLN A 19 14.09 47.67 3.45
CA GLN A 19 12.91 48.59 3.28
C GLN A 19 12.58 49.22 1.89
N VAL A 20 11.37 49.08 1.29
CA VAL A 20 10.00 49.58 1.68
C VAL A 20 9.95 51.12 1.77
N PRO A 21 9.12 51.90 1.01
CA PRO A 21 7.62 51.91 1.01
C PRO A 21 6.96 51.93 -0.40
N ARG A 22 5.65 51.73 -0.69
CA ARG A 22 4.30 51.90 -0.04
C ARG A 22 3.53 53.09 -0.67
N ASN A 23 2.23 52.88 -1.00
CA ASN A 23 1.20 53.90 -1.34
C ASN A 23 1.35 54.61 -2.73
N ILE A 24 0.31 55.13 -3.44
CA ILE A 24 -1.14 55.27 -3.18
C ILE A 24 -1.97 55.51 -4.48
N ASP A 25 -3.26 55.17 -4.44
CA ASP A 25 -4.43 55.74 -5.18
C ASP A 25 -4.71 55.69 -6.71
N ASN A 26 -5.88 55.11 -6.99
CA ASN A 26 -7.06 55.64 -7.71
C ASN A 26 -7.15 55.80 -9.25
N SER A 27 -8.30 55.30 -9.75
CA SER A 27 -9.14 55.84 -10.86
C SER A 27 -8.56 55.81 -12.29
N SER A 28 -9.32 55.65 -13.38
CA SER A 28 -10.76 55.38 -13.59
C SER A 28 -11.01 54.91 -15.04
N LEU A 29 -12.16 54.26 -15.29
CA LEU A 29 -12.77 54.09 -16.63
C LEU A 29 -12.91 55.44 -17.37
N PRO A 30 -12.90 55.53 -18.74
CA PRO A 30 -14.09 55.16 -19.53
C PRO A 30 -13.93 54.70 -21.01
N CYS A 31 -14.90 53.87 -21.45
CA CYS A 31 -15.75 54.01 -22.65
C CYS A 31 -15.19 54.18 -24.10
N VAL A 32 -15.39 53.11 -24.92
CA VAL A 32 -15.95 53.05 -26.30
C VAL A 32 -15.36 53.90 -27.45
N THR A 33 -15.02 53.22 -28.56
CA THR A 33 -15.36 53.59 -29.98
C THR A 33 -14.99 52.44 -30.96
N THR A 34 -15.21 52.51 -32.28
CA THR A 34 -16.46 52.09 -32.99
C THR A 34 -16.15 51.50 -34.39
N PHE A 35 -17.11 50.78 -35.02
CA PHE A 35 -17.21 50.39 -36.45
C PHE A 35 -16.31 49.23 -36.96
N SER A 36 -16.87 48.08 -37.44
CA SER A 36 -17.45 47.79 -38.79
C SER A 36 -16.36 47.63 -39.88
N ASN A 37 -16.36 46.66 -40.81
CA ASN A 37 -17.43 45.95 -41.54
C ASN A 37 -16.87 44.59 -42.10
N SER A 38 -17.62 43.47 -42.13
CA SER A 38 -18.34 42.91 -43.32
C SER A 38 -17.45 42.37 -44.48
N PHE A 39 -17.69 41.27 -45.24
CA PHE A 39 -18.91 40.48 -45.55
C PHE A 39 -18.59 39.16 -46.31
N PHE A 40 -19.48 38.15 -46.23
CA PHE A 40 -19.90 37.15 -47.28
C PHE A 40 -18.88 36.20 -48.00
N SER A 41 -19.25 35.04 -48.59
CA SER A 41 -20.40 34.09 -48.43
C SER A 41 -20.33 32.86 -49.39
N SER A 42 -20.72 31.65 -48.92
CA SER A 42 -21.43 30.58 -49.70
C SER A 42 -20.71 29.83 -50.89
N SER A 43 -21.17 28.70 -51.48
CA SER A 43 -22.37 27.81 -51.30
C SER A 43 -22.26 26.42 -52.04
N LYS A 44 -22.81 25.32 -51.44
CA LYS A 44 -23.54 24.13 -52.03
C LYS A 44 -22.84 23.27 -53.13
N HIS A 45 -23.23 22.07 -53.62
CA HIS A 45 -24.37 21.08 -53.59
C HIS A 45 -23.76 19.61 -53.64
N ARG A 46 -24.36 18.46 -53.21
CA ARG A 46 -25.52 17.62 -53.72
C ARG A 46 -25.37 17.06 -55.17
N SER A 47 -25.62 15.77 -55.56
CA SER A 47 -26.14 14.53 -54.90
C SER A 47 -25.86 13.18 -55.67
N SER A 48 -25.86 12.03 -54.97
CA SER A 48 -26.45 10.67 -55.29
C SER A 48 -26.12 9.76 -56.53
N ALA A 49 -26.12 8.43 -56.27
CA ALA A 49 -26.68 7.28 -57.05
C ALA A 49 -25.76 6.23 -57.78
N SER A 50 -26.22 4.97 -57.78
CA SER A 50 -25.70 3.73 -58.44
C SER A 50 -26.60 3.37 -59.68
N PRO A 51 -26.57 2.20 -60.40
CA PRO A 51 -25.85 0.90 -60.21
C PRO A 51 -25.35 0.13 -61.50
N THR A 52 -24.92 -1.14 -61.32
CA THR A 52 -25.05 -2.34 -62.21
C THR A 52 -23.90 -2.88 -63.11
N SER A 53 -23.69 -4.21 -62.96
CA SER A 53 -23.38 -5.28 -63.96
C SER A 53 -21.98 -5.52 -64.58
N THR A 54 -21.42 -6.68 -64.19
CA THR A 54 -20.75 -7.74 -64.99
C THR A 54 -19.60 -7.42 -65.97
N SER A 55 -18.39 -7.92 -65.66
CA SER A 55 -17.78 -9.06 -66.39
C SER A 55 -16.39 -9.45 -65.86
N SER A 56 -16.04 -10.72 -66.07
CA SER A 56 -14.69 -11.33 -65.96
C SER A 56 -14.58 -12.34 -67.12
N PRO A 57 -13.40 -12.88 -67.50
CA PRO A 57 -12.06 -12.69 -66.91
C PRO A 57 -10.96 -12.35 -67.95
N ARG A 58 -9.76 -11.94 -67.48
CA ARG A 58 -8.49 -12.36 -68.09
C ARG A 58 -7.32 -12.19 -67.14
N LEU A 59 -6.54 -13.25 -66.94
CA LEU A 59 -5.26 -13.17 -66.22
C LEU A 59 -4.28 -12.36 -67.06
N SER A 60 -3.82 -11.23 -66.54
CA SER A 60 -2.57 -10.59 -66.94
C SER A 60 -1.64 -10.51 -65.72
N ARG A 61 -0.41 -10.96 -65.92
CA ARG A 61 0.60 -11.16 -64.87
C ARG A 61 1.24 -9.82 -64.49
N SER A 62 0.51 -8.98 -63.76
CA SER A 62 1.00 -7.68 -63.31
C SER A 62 2.06 -7.83 -62.20
N LYS A 63 3.20 -7.19 -62.41
CA LYS A 63 4.21 -7.01 -61.34
C LYS A 63 3.57 -6.13 -60.27
N SER A 64 3.27 -6.70 -59.09
CA SER A 64 2.71 -5.93 -57.97
C SER A 64 3.60 -4.71 -57.68
N SER A 65 3.01 -3.53 -57.69
CA SER A 65 3.72 -2.29 -57.38
C SER A 65 4.24 -2.37 -55.94
N LYS A 66 5.57 -2.34 -55.78
CA LYS A 66 6.22 -2.28 -54.47
C LYS A 66 5.71 -1.04 -53.72
N GLY A 67 4.85 -1.24 -52.72
CA GLY A 67 4.36 -0.16 -51.86
C GLY A 67 2.83 0.05 -51.80
N THR A 68 1.98 -0.93 -52.14
CA THR A 68 0.52 -0.83 -51.95
C THR A 68 -0.02 -2.04 -51.18
N CYS A 69 -0.89 -1.81 -50.19
CA CYS A 69 -1.46 -2.85 -49.33
C CYS A 69 -2.63 -3.54 -50.05
N ALA A 70 -2.54 -4.84 -50.32
CA ALA A 70 -3.57 -5.56 -51.08
C ALA A 70 -4.92 -5.77 -50.33
N ILE A 71 -5.05 -5.26 -49.10
CA ILE A 71 -6.27 -5.40 -48.27
C ILE A 71 -7.08 -4.10 -48.28
N CYS A 72 -6.43 -2.95 -48.08
CA CYS A 72 -7.08 -1.63 -48.07
C CYS A 72 -6.77 -0.77 -49.31
N LEU A 73 -5.96 -1.28 -50.24
CA LEU A 73 -5.51 -0.64 -51.49
C LEU A 73 -4.72 0.68 -51.33
N ASN A 74 -4.41 1.09 -50.09
CA ASN A 74 -3.62 2.28 -49.78
C ASN A 74 -2.11 2.03 -49.79
N SER A 75 -1.31 3.08 -49.95
CA SER A 75 0.16 2.95 -49.99
C SER A 75 0.77 2.49 -48.67
N VAL A 76 1.75 1.59 -48.75
CA VAL A 76 2.56 1.09 -47.63
C VAL A 76 3.86 1.90 -47.58
N LYS A 77 3.80 3.08 -46.96
CA LYS A 77 4.96 3.95 -46.71
C LYS A 77 5.21 4.06 -45.21
N ALA A 78 6.47 3.95 -44.80
CA ALA A 78 6.87 4.26 -43.44
C ALA A 78 6.75 5.78 -43.18
N GLY A 79 6.21 6.17 -42.02
CA GLY A 79 6.12 7.58 -41.60
C GLY A 79 4.72 8.12 -41.29
N GLN A 80 3.63 7.36 -41.54
CA GLN A 80 2.25 7.79 -41.25
C GLN A 80 1.61 7.08 -40.05
N GLY A 81 2.36 6.74 -39.01
CA GLY A 81 1.84 6.13 -37.76
C GLY A 81 1.28 4.71 -37.86
N HIS A 82 1.21 4.12 -39.05
CA HIS A 82 0.72 2.75 -39.27
C HIS A 82 1.89 1.76 -39.29
N ALA A 83 1.87 0.77 -38.38
CA ALA A 83 2.83 -0.33 -38.41
C ALA A 83 2.70 -1.16 -39.70
N ILE A 84 3.83 -1.63 -40.23
CA ILE A 84 3.91 -2.40 -41.48
C ILE A 84 4.33 -3.83 -41.16
N PHE A 85 3.56 -4.80 -41.64
CA PHE A 85 3.89 -6.22 -41.58
C PHE A 85 4.39 -6.68 -42.95
N THR A 86 5.55 -7.32 -43.02
CA THR A 86 6.06 -7.99 -44.22
C THR A 86 6.07 -9.48 -43.97
N ALA A 87 5.27 -10.22 -44.73
CA ALA A 87 5.13 -11.67 -44.61
C ALA A 87 6.38 -12.42 -45.12
N GLU A 88 6.55 -13.69 -44.73
CA GLU A 88 7.61 -14.61 -45.20
C GLU A 88 7.78 -14.60 -46.74
N CYS A 89 6.70 -14.39 -47.48
CA CYS A 89 6.67 -14.30 -48.94
C CYS A 89 7.01 -12.91 -49.52
N SER A 90 7.64 -12.03 -48.73
CA SER A 90 8.06 -10.67 -49.10
C SER A 90 6.94 -9.73 -49.59
N HIS A 91 5.71 -9.94 -49.12
CA HIS A 91 4.57 -9.04 -49.37
C HIS A 91 4.26 -8.22 -48.12
N SER A 92 4.13 -6.91 -48.28
CA SER A 92 3.91 -5.97 -47.18
C SER A 92 2.47 -5.45 -47.10
N PHE A 93 1.97 -5.33 -45.88
CA PHE A 93 0.62 -4.90 -45.53
C PHE A 93 0.67 -3.93 -44.35
N HIS A 94 -0.36 -3.11 -44.14
CA HIS A 94 -0.53 -2.46 -42.82
C HIS A 94 -0.86 -3.54 -41.78
N PHE A 95 -0.25 -3.46 -40.60
CA PHE A 95 -0.37 -4.44 -39.52
C PHE A 95 -1.84 -4.69 -39.15
N GLN A 96 -2.64 -3.63 -38.96
CA GLN A 96 -4.05 -3.76 -38.61
C GLN A 96 -4.88 -4.46 -39.70
N CYS A 97 -4.61 -4.16 -40.98
CA CYS A 97 -5.31 -4.80 -42.10
C CYS A 97 -5.06 -6.31 -42.12
N ILE A 98 -3.83 -6.75 -41.86
CA ILE A 98 -3.50 -8.16 -41.91
C ILE A 98 -3.87 -8.91 -40.63
N THR A 99 -3.76 -8.28 -39.45
CA THR A 99 -4.25 -8.85 -38.18
C THR A 99 -5.76 -9.10 -38.25
N SER A 100 -6.53 -8.20 -38.87
CA SER A 100 -7.95 -8.45 -39.14
C SER A 100 -8.17 -9.69 -40.01
N ASN A 101 -7.42 -9.83 -41.12
CA ASN A 101 -7.55 -10.99 -42.01
C ASN A 101 -7.20 -12.33 -41.31
N VAL A 102 -6.16 -12.35 -40.45
CA VAL A 102 -5.78 -13.53 -39.66
C VAL A 102 -6.83 -13.86 -38.59
N LYS A 103 -7.44 -12.87 -37.93
CA LYS A 103 -8.55 -13.07 -36.97
C LYS A 103 -9.75 -13.78 -37.59
N HIS A 104 -10.00 -13.62 -38.88
CA HIS A 104 -11.06 -14.33 -39.63
C HIS A 104 -10.63 -15.72 -40.14
N GLY A 105 -9.50 -16.26 -39.67
CA GLY A 105 -9.04 -17.63 -39.97
C GLY A 105 -8.15 -17.78 -41.21
N ASN A 106 -7.89 -16.71 -41.96
CA ASN A 106 -7.09 -16.78 -43.19
C ASN A 106 -5.58 -16.84 -42.89
N ARG A 107 -5.00 -18.06 -42.91
CA ARG A 107 -3.55 -18.32 -42.75
C ARG A 107 -2.75 -18.37 -44.06
N ILE A 108 -3.21 -17.66 -45.10
CA ILE A 108 -2.54 -17.58 -46.40
C ILE A 108 -2.34 -16.12 -46.82
N CYS A 109 -1.22 -15.84 -47.49
CA CYS A 109 -0.96 -14.52 -48.05
C CYS A 109 -2.05 -14.11 -49.07
N PRO A 110 -2.72 -12.94 -48.91
CA PRO A 110 -3.72 -12.46 -49.87
C PRO A 110 -3.18 -12.27 -51.29
N VAL A 111 -1.88 -12.02 -51.46
CA VAL A 111 -1.27 -11.70 -52.77
C VAL A 111 -0.80 -12.95 -53.51
N CYS A 112 -0.07 -13.85 -52.85
CA CYS A 112 0.53 -15.04 -53.48
C CYS A 112 0.03 -16.39 -52.96
N ARG A 113 -0.90 -16.40 -52.00
CA ARG A 113 -1.49 -17.61 -51.38
C ARG A 113 -0.51 -18.56 -50.69
N ALA A 114 0.74 -18.14 -50.46
CA ALA A 114 1.68 -18.87 -49.61
C ALA A 114 1.08 -19.08 -48.20
N LYS A 115 1.13 -20.32 -47.70
CA LYS A 115 0.74 -20.67 -46.33
C LYS A 115 1.78 -20.12 -45.35
N TRP A 116 1.33 -19.48 -44.29
CA TRP A 116 2.22 -18.92 -43.26
C TRP A 116 2.52 -19.97 -42.19
N LYS A 117 3.81 -20.14 -41.88
CA LYS A 117 4.25 -21.07 -40.83
C LYS A 117 4.10 -20.42 -39.47
N GLU A 118 4.41 -19.12 -39.39
CA GLU A 118 4.15 -18.29 -38.21
C GLU A 118 3.12 -17.21 -38.55
N VAL A 119 1.96 -17.29 -37.90
CA VAL A 119 0.95 -16.22 -37.88
C VAL A 119 1.08 -15.46 -36.57
N PRO A 120 1.07 -14.11 -36.56
CA PRO A 120 1.04 -13.35 -35.33
C PRO A 120 -0.26 -13.71 -34.57
N PHE A 121 -0.08 -14.35 -33.41
CA PHE A 121 -1.11 -14.96 -32.56
C PHE A 121 -1.82 -16.20 -33.14
N GLN A 122 -1.19 -17.38 -32.97
CA GLN A 122 -1.90 -18.61 -32.58
C GLN A 122 -0.93 -19.68 -32.05
N SER A 123 -0.66 -19.68 -30.74
CA SER A 123 -0.10 -20.85 -30.04
C SER A 123 -1.21 -21.90 -29.84
N ARG A 124 -1.01 -23.11 -30.36
CA ARG A 124 -1.87 -24.28 -30.10
C ARG A 124 -1.03 -25.55 -30.15
N SER A 125 -1.28 -26.46 -29.22
CA SER A 125 -0.65 -27.78 -29.12
C SER A 125 -0.88 -28.64 -30.37
N SER A 126 0.10 -29.47 -30.76
CA SER A 126 -0.01 -30.95 -30.74
C SER A 126 1.16 -31.67 -31.44
N LYS A 127 1.81 -32.60 -30.71
CA LYS A 127 2.47 -33.89 -31.08
C LYS A 127 2.98 -34.11 -32.52
N VAL A 128 4.23 -34.61 -32.66
CA VAL A 128 4.58 -35.98 -33.18
C VAL A 128 6.12 -36.23 -33.29
N SER A 129 6.53 -37.41 -32.81
CA SER A 129 7.75 -38.26 -33.04
C SER A 129 9.21 -37.73 -33.06
N HIS A 130 10.01 -38.35 -32.19
CA HIS A 130 11.46 -38.66 -32.20
C HIS A 130 12.31 -38.46 -33.48
N GLU A 131 13.53 -37.91 -33.30
CA GLU A 131 14.78 -38.69 -33.43
C GLU A 131 15.94 -38.07 -32.61
N ILE A 132 17.09 -38.75 -32.51
CA ILE A 132 18.11 -38.58 -31.45
C ILE A 132 19.43 -38.00 -31.98
N ASN A 133 20.08 -37.06 -31.25
CA ASN A 133 21.53 -37.11 -30.98
C ASN A 133 22.00 -36.17 -29.84
N ARG A 134 23.01 -36.62 -29.08
CA ARG A 134 23.61 -35.97 -27.89
C ARG A 134 24.90 -35.21 -28.23
N VAL A 135 25.15 -34.05 -27.59
CA VAL A 135 26.43 -33.65 -26.95
C VAL A 135 26.12 -32.70 -25.77
N ASN A 136 26.93 -32.75 -24.69
CA ASN A 136 26.78 -31.95 -23.46
C ASN A 136 27.23 -30.48 -23.63
N SER A 137 26.62 -29.52 -22.89
CA SER A 137 27.28 -28.87 -21.73
C SER A 137 26.36 -27.94 -20.91
N SER A 138 26.60 -27.95 -19.60
CA SER A 138 26.21 -27.03 -18.51
C SER A 138 25.73 -25.60 -18.81
N GLN A 139 24.61 -25.17 -18.19
CA GLN A 139 24.57 -24.16 -17.09
C GLN A 139 23.12 -23.93 -16.59
N ASN A 140 22.97 -23.26 -15.43
CA ASN A 140 21.70 -23.00 -14.74
C ASN A 140 20.74 -22.12 -15.53
N ASP A 141 19.46 -22.48 -15.54
CA ASP A 141 18.31 -21.54 -15.57
C ASP A 141 17.06 -22.26 -15.04
N SER A 142 16.45 -21.73 -13.98
CA SER A 142 15.36 -22.39 -13.24
C SER A 142 14.11 -21.49 -13.09
N TRP A 143 13.49 -21.16 -14.22
CA TRP A 143 12.18 -20.48 -14.28
C TRP A 143 11.19 -21.12 -15.28
N THR A 144 11.63 -22.12 -16.06
CA THR A 144 10.89 -22.63 -17.24
C THR A 144 10.40 -24.08 -17.14
N THR A 145 10.55 -24.74 -15.99
CA THR A 145 10.36 -26.21 -15.88
C THR A 145 9.08 -26.65 -15.14
N LEU A 146 8.31 -25.74 -14.52
CA LEU A 146 7.12 -26.11 -13.71
C LEU A 146 5.76 -26.01 -14.42
N THR A 147 5.68 -25.42 -15.62
CA THR A 147 4.44 -25.36 -16.42
C THR A 147 4.21 -26.60 -17.32
N GLY A 148 5.00 -27.66 -17.14
CA GLY A 148 5.14 -28.76 -18.10
C GLY A 148 4.64 -30.15 -17.69
N MET A 149 4.02 -30.36 -16.51
CA MET A 149 3.58 -31.69 -16.04
C MET A 149 2.20 -31.69 -15.37
N PHE A 150 1.14 -31.70 -16.18
CA PHE A 150 -0.20 -32.14 -15.77
C PHE A 150 -0.74 -33.15 -16.78
N PRO A 151 -1.15 -34.38 -16.38
CA PRO A 151 -1.80 -35.32 -17.29
C PRO A 151 -3.20 -34.85 -17.67
N SER A 152 -3.54 -34.86 -18.96
CA SER A 152 -4.95 -34.71 -19.40
C SER A 152 -5.66 -36.07 -19.36
N PRO A 153 -6.91 -36.14 -18.87
CA PRO A 153 -7.69 -37.39 -18.85
C PRO A 153 -8.04 -37.85 -20.28
N GLN A 154 -8.08 -39.17 -20.48
CA GLN A 154 -8.52 -39.78 -21.73
C GLN A 154 -10.05 -39.73 -21.84
N ALA A 155 -10.56 -39.45 -23.05
CA ALA A 155 -11.99 -39.52 -23.32
C ALA A 155 -12.41 -40.97 -23.65
N GLY A 156 -13.39 -41.49 -22.90
CA GLY A 156 -14.00 -42.80 -23.16
C GLY A 156 -14.84 -43.27 -21.98
N THR A 157 -16.14 -43.50 -22.23
CA THR A 157 -17.20 -43.83 -21.25
C THR A 157 -17.71 -42.61 -20.46
N GLU A 158 -19.02 -42.33 -20.55
CA GLU A 158 -19.68 -41.27 -19.79
C GLU A 158 -19.80 -41.63 -18.30
N PRO A 159 -19.37 -40.76 -17.38
CA PRO A 159 -19.88 -40.74 -16.01
C PRO A 159 -21.04 -39.73 -15.92
N GLN A 160 -22.11 -40.10 -15.23
CA GLN A 160 -23.15 -39.14 -14.88
C GLN A 160 -22.57 -38.00 -14.04
N HIS A 161 -23.09 -36.80 -14.26
CA HIS A 161 -22.57 -35.56 -13.68
C HIS A 161 -23.08 -35.40 -12.23
N ASP A 162 -22.59 -36.24 -11.32
CA ASP A 162 -22.78 -36.02 -9.88
C ASP A 162 -21.84 -34.90 -9.42
N SER A 163 -22.42 -33.88 -8.81
CA SER A 163 -21.71 -32.76 -8.23
C SER A 163 -20.82 -33.25 -7.10
N ASN A 164 -19.50 -33.23 -7.30
CA ASN A 164 -18.53 -33.39 -6.22
C ASN A 164 -18.55 -32.16 -5.30
N ASN A 165 -19.59 -32.11 -4.44
CA ASN A 165 -19.50 -31.47 -3.14
C ASN A 165 -18.37 -32.18 -2.39
N VAL A 166 -17.15 -31.63 -2.47
CA VAL A 166 -16.23 -31.71 -1.34
C VAL A 166 -16.93 -30.92 -0.25
N THR A 167 -17.68 -31.60 0.60
CA THR A 167 -18.41 -30.97 1.70
C THR A 167 -17.37 -30.29 2.60
N GLU A 168 -17.39 -28.96 2.62
CA GLU A 168 -16.53 -28.17 3.48
C GLU A 168 -16.75 -28.62 4.94
N PRO A 169 -15.70 -28.97 5.70
CA PRO A 169 -15.88 -29.61 6.99
C PRO A 169 -16.51 -28.63 8.00
N ASP A 170 -17.39 -29.16 8.86
CA ASP A 170 -18.09 -28.37 9.89
C ASP A 170 -17.13 -27.75 10.92
N ILE A 171 -15.91 -28.26 11.05
CA ILE A 171 -14.83 -27.76 11.90
C ILE A 171 -13.57 -27.63 11.05
N PHE A 172 -12.82 -26.53 11.20
CA PHE A 172 -11.58 -26.26 10.45
C PHE A 172 -10.31 -26.68 11.21
N ASP A 173 -10.32 -27.89 11.77
CA ASP A 173 -9.19 -28.46 12.49
C ASP A 173 -8.18 -29.19 11.58
N ASP A 174 -8.34 -29.16 10.25
CA ASP A 174 -7.44 -29.80 9.27
C ASP A 174 -6.13 -29.03 9.04
N ASP A 175 -5.65 -28.28 10.03
CA ASP A 175 -4.46 -27.43 9.94
C ASP A 175 -3.13 -28.19 10.10
N ASP A 176 -2.13 -27.80 9.30
CA ASP A 176 -0.77 -28.34 9.36
C ASP A 176 -0.08 -27.90 10.67
N GLU A 177 0.68 -28.81 11.31
CA GLU A 177 1.40 -28.54 12.56
C GLU A 177 2.45 -27.42 12.42
N VAL A 178 2.54 -26.55 13.44
CA VAL A 178 3.54 -25.47 13.52
C VAL A 178 4.94 -26.06 13.78
N LEU A 179 5.98 -25.44 13.21
CA LEU A 179 7.36 -25.75 13.59
C LEU A 179 7.63 -25.29 15.02
N VAL A 180 7.70 -26.23 15.95
CA VAL A 180 8.22 -25.95 17.30
C VAL A 180 9.71 -25.67 17.20
N GLN A 181 10.11 -24.40 17.27
CA GLN A 181 11.47 -24.03 17.63
C GLN A 181 11.62 -24.25 19.13
N GLU A 182 12.05 -25.45 19.54
CA GLU A 182 12.43 -25.73 20.92
C GLU A 182 13.68 -24.93 21.28
N THR A 183 13.50 -23.75 21.88
CA THR A 183 14.49 -23.15 22.77
C THR A 183 14.14 -23.56 24.20
N PRO A 184 15.05 -24.17 24.97
CA PRO A 184 14.76 -24.61 26.32
C PRO A 184 14.56 -23.38 27.22
N VAL A 185 13.34 -23.18 27.70
CA VAL A 185 13.03 -22.18 28.73
C VAL A 185 13.50 -22.73 30.06
N THR A 186 14.61 -22.19 30.58
CA THR A 186 14.95 -22.32 31.99
C THR A 186 14.17 -21.25 32.76
N ASP A 187 13.10 -21.66 33.44
CA ASP A 187 12.40 -20.84 34.44
C ASP A 187 13.29 -20.62 35.67
N ASP A 188 14.31 -19.76 35.55
CA ASP A 188 15.07 -19.20 36.67
C ASP A 188 14.74 -17.69 36.75
N PHE A 189 13.64 -17.38 37.44
CA PHE A 189 13.19 -16.00 37.66
C PHE A 189 14.10 -15.28 38.68
N ASN A 190 15.15 -14.64 38.18
CA ASN A 190 15.90 -13.63 38.94
C ASN A 190 15.33 -12.23 38.64
N GLU A 191 14.92 -11.50 39.69
CA GLU A 191 14.51 -10.07 39.63
C GLU A 191 15.63 -9.09 39.17
N ALA A 192 16.79 -9.60 38.76
CA ALA A 192 18.00 -8.82 38.49
C ALA A 192 18.28 -8.55 37.00
N ASP A 193 17.59 -9.21 36.06
CA ASP A 193 17.95 -9.19 34.63
C ASP A 193 17.37 -8.00 33.82
N TYR A 194 17.02 -6.90 34.51
CA TYR A 194 16.68 -5.60 33.93
C TYR A 194 17.84 -4.90 33.18
N ASN A 195 18.99 -5.57 33.01
CA ASN A 195 20.18 -5.04 32.31
C ASN A 195 20.44 -5.73 30.96
N ALA A 196 19.57 -6.62 30.49
CA ALA A 196 19.59 -7.05 29.09
C ALA A 196 19.30 -5.83 28.19
N ILE A 197 20.20 -5.55 27.24
CA ILE A 197 20.17 -4.38 26.34
C ILE A 197 18.76 -4.16 25.79
N ASP A 198 18.13 -3.04 26.16
CA ASP A 198 16.73 -2.71 25.80
C ASP A 198 16.61 -2.68 24.26
N PRO A 199 15.92 -3.65 23.64
CA PRO A 199 15.91 -3.78 22.19
C PRO A 199 14.88 -2.82 21.56
N MET A 200 13.93 -2.30 22.34
CA MET A 200 12.96 -1.32 21.88
C MET A 200 13.34 0.05 22.44
N GLU A 201 13.42 1.05 21.57
CA GLU A 201 13.83 2.38 21.97
C GLU A 201 12.59 3.23 22.30
N ILE A 202 12.58 3.86 23.48
CA ILE A 202 11.61 4.90 23.84
C ILE A 202 12.38 6.22 23.95
N ARG A 203 11.90 7.25 23.27
CA ARG A 203 12.37 8.63 23.40
C ARG A 203 11.23 9.53 23.86
N THR A 204 11.55 10.54 24.66
CA THR A 204 10.57 11.47 25.21
C THR A 204 11.03 12.90 25.01
N TYR A 205 10.16 13.76 24.50
CA TYR A 205 10.47 15.15 24.18
C TYR A 205 9.42 16.06 24.86
N PRO A 206 9.81 16.92 25.81
CA PRO A 206 8.92 17.95 26.34
C PRO A 206 8.73 19.07 25.30
N GLU A 207 7.59 19.77 25.36
CA GLU A 207 7.28 20.88 24.46
C GLU A 207 8.31 22.00 24.53
N PHE A 208 8.71 22.37 25.75
CA PHE A 208 9.80 23.31 26.04
C PHE A 208 10.81 22.67 27.00
N SER A 209 12.10 22.99 26.83
CA SER A 209 13.17 22.59 27.76
C SER A 209 13.02 23.18 29.17
N ALA A 210 12.52 24.41 29.26
CA ALA A 210 12.44 25.18 30.50
C ALA A 210 11.14 26.00 30.59
N LEU A 211 10.64 26.23 31.81
CA LEU A 211 9.49 27.10 32.11
C LEU A 211 9.72 27.86 33.42
N ALA A 212 9.43 29.16 33.49
CA ALA A 212 9.68 29.98 34.69
C ALA A 212 8.92 29.49 35.93
N LYS A 213 9.54 29.48 37.11
CA LYS A 213 8.92 29.07 38.39
C LYS A 213 7.63 29.84 38.74
N SER A 214 7.52 31.08 38.27
CA SER A 214 6.34 31.95 38.43
C SER A 214 5.14 31.50 37.62
N ASP A 215 5.35 30.69 36.58
CA ASP A 215 4.40 30.48 35.50
C ASP A 215 3.83 29.06 35.55
N SER A 216 2.54 28.97 35.26
CA SER A 216 1.81 27.72 34.99
C SER A 216 1.59 27.55 33.50
N HIS A 217 1.67 26.32 33.00
CA HIS A 217 1.40 26.00 31.60
C HIS A 217 0.34 24.90 31.51
N ASP A 218 -0.87 25.28 31.10
CA ASP A 218 -1.94 24.33 30.82
C ASP A 218 -1.65 23.56 29.52
N HIS A 219 -2.08 22.31 29.45
CA HIS A 219 -1.93 21.46 28.26
C HIS A 219 -0.50 21.31 27.71
N PHE A 220 0.53 21.52 28.54
CA PHE A 220 1.94 21.34 28.17
C PHE A 220 2.16 19.94 27.59
N ALA A 221 2.66 19.86 26.36
CA ALA A 221 2.78 18.61 25.65
C ALA A 221 4.10 17.89 25.94
N VAL A 222 4.02 16.57 26.01
CA VAL A 222 5.16 15.65 26.01
C VAL A 222 4.91 14.62 24.92
N LEU A 223 5.83 14.55 23.96
CA LEU A 223 5.86 13.51 22.96
C LEU A 223 6.56 12.27 23.52
N ILE A 224 5.93 11.12 23.33
CA ILE A 224 6.52 9.79 23.53
C ILE A 224 6.68 9.17 22.14
N ASN A 225 7.92 9.04 21.68
CA ASN A 225 8.29 8.32 20.47
C ASN A 225 8.76 6.91 20.87
N LEU A 226 8.24 5.90 20.18
CA LEU A 226 8.54 4.49 20.38
C LEU A 226 9.11 3.95 19.08
N LYS A 227 10.21 3.21 19.13
CA LYS A 227 10.83 2.61 17.94
C LYS A 227 11.13 1.14 18.17
N ALA A 228 10.52 0.29 17.34
CA ALA A 228 10.74 -1.15 17.37
C ALA A 228 12.17 -1.54 16.97
N PRO A 229 12.73 -2.63 17.54
CA PRO A 229 14.04 -3.14 17.14
C PRO A 229 14.15 -3.41 15.64
N PRO A 230 15.35 -3.30 15.05
CA PRO A 230 15.62 -3.94 13.77
C PRO A 230 15.52 -5.46 13.93
N ARG A 231 15.27 -6.16 12.81
CA ARG A 231 15.30 -7.63 12.81
C ARG A 231 16.67 -8.13 13.26
N SER A 232 16.69 -9.05 14.23
CA SER A 232 17.90 -9.80 14.58
C SER A 232 18.51 -10.37 13.30
N GLY A 233 19.78 -10.03 13.05
CA GLY A 233 20.48 -10.31 11.79
C GLY A 233 21.26 -9.14 11.19
N ARG A 234 20.98 -7.89 11.57
CA ARG A 234 21.63 -6.68 10.98
C ARG A 234 22.74 -6.03 11.82
N SER A 235 23.38 -6.77 12.73
CA SER A 235 24.62 -6.31 13.39
C SER A 235 25.82 -6.61 12.51
N GLY A 236 26.28 -5.61 11.75
CA GLY A 236 27.47 -5.75 10.91
C GLY A 236 28.76 -5.69 11.75
N ASN A 237 29.42 -6.84 11.92
CA ASN A 237 30.83 -7.03 11.55
C ASN A 237 31.39 -8.41 11.98
N ASN A 238 32.10 -9.04 11.03
CA ASN A 238 33.15 -10.07 11.17
C ASN A 238 32.83 -11.54 11.54
N THR A 239 33.54 -12.40 10.80
CA THR A 239 33.96 -13.80 11.08
C THR A 239 32.91 -14.93 11.08
N GLU A 240 32.81 -15.55 9.90
CA GLU A 240 32.70 -17.00 9.61
C GLU A 240 32.16 -17.96 10.70
N SER A 241 30.89 -18.39 10.55
CA SER A 241 30.40 -19.73 10.94
C SER A 241 29.03 -20.04 10.30
N SER A 242 29.02 -20.91 9.28
CA SER A 242 27.96 -20.99 8.26
C SER A 242 26.69 -21.79 8.63
N SER A 243 26.55 -22.30 9.86
CA SER A 243 25.40 -23.15 10.26
C SER A 243 24.46 -22.54 11.30
N TYR A 244 24.93 -21.60 12.12
CA TYR A 244 24.11 -20.93 13.14
C TYR A 244 23.39 -19.67 12.63
N LEU A 245 23.82 -19.14 11.47
CA LEU A 245 23.26 -17.92 10.86
C LEU A 245 21.81 -18.08 10.36
N SER A 246 21.31 -19.30 10.22
CA SER A 246 19.92 -19.57 9.84
C SER A 246 18.93 -19.30 10.98
N ALA A 247 19.33 -19.55 12.23
CA ALA A 247 18.52 -19.25 13.41
C ALA A 247 18.56 -17.74 13.75
N LEU A 248 19.73 -17.11 13.57
CA LEU A 248 19.95 -15.69 13.88
C LEU A 248 19.33 -14.70 12.88
N ASN A 249 18.73 -15.18 11.79
CA ASN A 249 17.92 -14.40 10.84
C ASN A 249 16.42 -14.79 10.87
N SER A 250 16.03 -15.63 11.83
CA SER A 250 14.65 -16.12 11.94
C SER A 250 13.73 -14.96 12.35
N ARG A 251 12.71 -14.68 11.54
CA ARG A 251 11.55 -13.90 11.96
C ARG A 251 10.51 -14.80 12.61
N ALA A 252 9.53 -14.21 13.29
CA ALA A 252 8.34 -14.94 13.68
C ALA A 252 7.64 -15.54 12.44
N PRO A 253 7.20 -16.82 12.49
CA PRO A 253 6.31 -17.38 11.49
C PRO A 253 4.91 -16.78 11.63
N ILE A 254 4.17 -16.70 10.53
CA ILE A 254 2.83 -16.11 10.50
C ILE A 254 1.76 -17.11 10.07
N ASP A 255 0.55 -16.93 10.59
CA ASP A 255 -0.68 -17.50 10.06
C ASP A 255 -1.44 -16.41 9.29
N LEU A 256 -1.47 -16.54 7.96
CA LEU A 256 -2.16 -15.61 7.07
C LEU A 256 -3.46 -16.25 6.57
N VAL A 257 -4.57 -15.56 6.71
CA VAL A 257 -5.83 -15.94 6.06
C VAL A 257 -6.21 -14.86 5.05
N THR A 258 -6.36 -15.23 3.79
CA THR A 258 -6.83 -14.30 2.75
C THR A 258 -8.30 -14.53 2.46
N VAL A 259 -9.08 -13.45 2.48
CA VAL A 259 -10.52 -13.40 2.19
C VAL A 259 -10.67 -12.61 0.90
N LEU A 260 -10.94 -13.31 -0.18
CA LEU A 260 -10.80 -12.80 -1.55
C LEU A 260 -12.17 -12.74 -2.23
N ASP A 261 -12.58 -11.54 -2.64
CA ASP A 261 -13.80 -11.39 -3.42
C ASP A 261 -13.62 -12.03 -4.81
N VAL A 262 -14.62 -12.83 -5.18
CA VAL A 262 -14.80 -13.45 -6.49
C VAL A 262 -16.22 -13.24 -7.01
N SER A 263 -16.85 -12.13 -6.63
CA SER A 263 -18.08 -11.57 -7.21
C SER A 263 -17.98 -11.33 -8.73
N GLY A 264 -19.10 -10.98 -9.37
CA GLY A 264 -19.14 -10.65 -10.79
C GLY A 264 -18.38 -9.38 -11.18
N SER A 265 -18.25 -8.40 -10.27
CA SER A 265 -17.52 -7.14 -10.49
C SER A 265 -16.02 -7.38 -10.66
N MET A 266 -15.47 -8.35 -9.93
CA MET A 266 -14.08 -8.83 -10.03
C MET A 266 -13.70 -9.43 -11.40
N SER A 267 -14.60 -9.46 -12.39
CA SER A 267 -14.33 -10.03 -13.70
C SER A 267 -13.31 -9.24 -14.55
N GLY A 268 -12.78 -9.89 -15.59
CA GLY A 268 -11.79 -9.28 -16.49
C GLY A 268 -10.39 -9.18 -15.89
N THR A 269 -9.84 -7.96 -15.85
CA THR A 269 -8.49 -7.65 -15.37
C THR A 269 -8.38 -7.77 -13.85
N LYS A 270 -9.41 -7.36 -13.09
CA LYS A 270 -9.41 -7.34 -11.62
C LYS A 270 -9.00 -8.69 -11.00
N ILE A 271 -9.68 -9.79 -11.35
CA ILE A 271 -9.34 -11.14 -10.88
C ILE A 271 -7.95 -11.62 -11.36
N ALA A 272 -7.51 -11.23 -12.57
CA ALA A 272 -6.19 -11.61 -13.08
C ALA A 272 -5.06 -10.97 -12.26
N LEU A 273 -5.28 -9.73 -11.82
CA LEU A 273 -4.38 -8.97 -10.95
C LEU A 273 -4.40 -9.50 -9.51
N LEU A 274 -5.58 -9.80 -8.96
CA LEU A 274 -5.71 -10.50 -7.67
C LEU A 274 -4.89 -11.79 -7.65
N LYS A 275 -5.05 -12.66 -8.67
CA LYS A 275 -4.30 -13.90 -8.79
C LYS A 275 -2.79 -13.67 -8.83
N ARG A 276 -2.35 -12.64 -9.53
CA ARG A 276 -0.94 -12.26 -9.64
C ARG A 276 -0.37 -11.71 -8.32
N ALA A 277 -1.10 -10.84 -7.64
CA ALA A 277 -0.73 -10.32 -6.33
C ALA A 277 -0.65 -11.44 -5.29
N MET A 278 -1.65 -12.33 -5.25
CA MET A 278 -1.64 -13.53 -4.41
C MET A 278 -0.49 -14.49 -4.75
N GLY A 279 -0.12 -14.64 -6.03
CA GLY A 279 1.07 -15.38 -6.43
C GLY A 279 2.34 -14.81 -5.79
N PHE A 280 2.53 -13.49 -5.86
CA PHE A 280 3.64 -12.80 -5.20
C PHE A 280 3.63 -12.98 -3.67
N VAL A 281 2.45 -12.99 -3.02
CA VAL A 281 2.35 -13.32 -1.58
C VAL A 281 2.86 -14.73 -1.31
N ILE A 282 2.30 -15.73 -2.00
CA ILE A 282 2.63 -17.15 -1.80
C ILE A 282 4.13 -17.42 -2.03
N GLU A 283 4.72 -16.77 -3.04
CA GLU A 283 6.16 -16.87 -3.32
C GLU A 283 7.03 -16.33 -2.17
N ASN A 284 6.64 -15.22 -1.52
CA ASN A 284 7.41 -14.59 -0.44
C ASN A 284 7.17 -15.18 0.96
N LEU A 285 6.13 -16.01 1.15
CA LEU A 285 5.96 -16.81 2.37
C LEU A 285 7.06 -17.88 2.49
N SER A 286 7.37 -18.30 3.71
CA SER A 286 8.38 -19.30 4.04
C SER A 286 7.74 -20.64 4.44
N SER A 287 8.52 -21.71 4.48
CA SER A 287 8.04 -23.04 4.91
C SER A 287 7.62 -23.14 6.39
N SER A 288 7.83 -22.08 7.17
CA SER A 288 7.36 -21.94 8.56
C SER A 288 6.01 -21.22 8.66
N ASP A 289 5.63 -20.43 7.65
CA ASP A 289 4.34 -19.73 7.63
C ASP A 289 3.22 -20.64 7.14
N ARG A 290 1.99 -20.31 7.54
CA ARG A 290 0.79 -20.97 7.05
C ARG A 290 -0.12 -19.98 6.33
N LEU A 291 -0.77 -20.46 5.28
CA LEU A 291 -1.76 -19.72 4.51
C LEU A 291 -3.06 -20.52 4.45
N SER A 292 -4.20 -19.87 4.67
CA SER A 292 -5.51 -20.34 4.23
C SER A 292 -6.09 -19.32 3.24
N VAL A 293 -6.82 -19.81 2.24
CA VAL A 293 -7.48 -18.96 1.24
C VAL A 293 -8.97 -19.23 1.27
N ILE A 294 -9.75 -18.17 1.49
CA ILE A 294 -11.20 -18.13 1.45
C ILE A 294 -11.58 -17.28 0.25
N ALA A 295 -12.44 -17.83 -0.60
CA ALA A 295 -13.10 -17.09 -1.65
C ALA A 295 -14.53 -16.77 -1.20
N PHE A 296 -15.06 -15.62 -1.59
CA PHE A 296 -16.45 -15.29 -1.33
C PHE A 296 -17.10 -14.57 -2.52
N SER A 297 -18.40 -14.77 -2.66
CA SER A 297 -19.27 -13.96 -3.51
C SER A 297 -20.64 -13.83 -2.85
N SER A 298 -21.71 -14.44 -3.39
CA SER A 298 -23.01 -14.55 -2.69
C SER A 298 -22.92 -15.39 -1.41
N THR A 299 -21.97 -16.32 -1.37
CA THR A 299 -21.59 -17.16 -0.22
C THR A 299 -20.08 -17.20 -0.10
N ALA A 300 -19.55 -17.57 1.06
CA ALA A 300 -18.12 -17.80 1.26
C ALA A 300 -17.76 -19.30 1.20
N TRP A 301 -16.52 -19.66 0.86
CA TRP A 301 -15.98 -21.02 0.98
C TRP A 301 -14.44 -21.05 1.06
N ARG A 302 -13.89 -21.96 1.87
CA ARG A 302 -12.45 -22.13 2.04
C ARG A 302 -11.86 -22.97 0.91
N ILE A 303 -11.29 -22.33 -0.12
CA ILE A 303 -10.66 -23.02 -1.25
C ILE A 303 -9.31 -23.66 -0.91
N PHE A 304 -8.66 -23.22 0.17
CA PHE A 304 -7.39 -23.78 0.63
C PHE A 304 -7.35 -23.76 2.17
N PRO A 305 -7.23 -24.92 2.85
CA PRO A 305 -7.15 -24.98 4.31
C PRO A 305 -5.84 -24.36 4.84
N LEU A 306 -5.72 -24.18 6.16
CA LEU A 306 -4.54 -23.53 6.76
C LEU A 306 -3.32 -24.46 6.71
N ARG A 307 -2.47 -24.28 5.70
CA ARG A 307 -1.32 -25.16 5.42
C ARG A 307 0.00 -24.42 5.32
N ARG A 308 1.09 -25.12 5.57
CA ARG A 308 2.45 -24.58 5.54
C ARG A 308 2.93 -24.31 4.13
N MET A 309 3.55 -23.15 3.92
CA MET A 309 4.10 -22.72 2.62
C MET A 309 5.46 -23.35 2.29
N THR A 310 5.52 -24.67 2.46
CA THR A 310 6.52 -25.56 1.82
C THR A 310 6.37 -25.49 0.30
N GLU A 311 7.34 -25.99 -0.47
CA GLU A 311 7.28 -25.98 -1.94
C GLU A 311 5.98 -26.61 -2.49
N ALA A 312 5.56 -27.75 -1.93
CA ALA A 312 4.29 -28.38 -2.27
C ALA A 312 3.07 -27.56 -1.81
N GLY A 313 3.13 -26.96 -0.61
CA GLY A 313 2.08 -26.08 -0.09
C GLY A 313 1.87 -24.84 -0.96
N LYS A 314 2.96 -24.20 -1.41
CA LYS A 314 2.95 -23.08 -2.35
C LYS A 314 2.33 -23.48 -3.70
N LEU A 315 2.77 -24.60 -4.27
CA LEU A 315 2.24 -25.09 -5.55
C LEU A 315 0.73 -25.37 -5.48
N HIS A 316 0.26 -26.01 -4.40
CA HIS A 316 -1.17 -26.24 -4.19
C HIS A 316 -1.96 -24.94 -3.95
N ALA A 317 -1.41 -23.99 -3.16
CA ALA A 317 -2.05 -22.68 -2.94
C ALA A 317 -2.14 -21.86 -4.24
N LEU A 318 -1.08 -21.86 -5.06
CA LEU A 318 -1.10 -21.25 -6.39
C LEU A 318 -2.17 -21.92 -7.26
N GLN A 319 -2.24 -23.25 -7.31
CA GLN A 319 -3.27 -23.96 -8.09
C GLN A 319 -4.70 -23.57 -7.65
N ALA A 320 -4.94 -23.45 -6.34
CA ALA A 320 -6.23 -23.02 -5.80
C ALA A 320 -6.56 -21.55 -6.15
N VAL A 321 -5.61 -20.62 -6.00
CA VAL A 321 -5.80 -19.22 -6.38
C VAL A 321 -6.03 -19.07 -7.88
N TYR A 322 -5.25 -19.75 -8.72
CA TYR A 322 -5.40 -19.66 -10.18
C TYR A 322 -6.68 -20.33 -10.70
N SER A 323 -7.34 -21.21 -9.93
CA SER A 323 -8.63 -21.82 -10.29
C SER A 323 -9.84 -20.90 -10.04
N LEU A 324 -9.70 -19.81 -9.28
CA LEU A 324 -10.82 -18.89 -8.96
C LEU A 324 -11.51 -18.34 -10.22
N VAL A 325 -12.85 -18.30 -10.21
CA VAL A 325 -13.67 -17.75 -11.30
C VAL A 325 -14.66 -16.74 -10.72
N PRO A 326 -14.73 -15.51 -11.26
CA PRO A 326 -15.63 -14.47 -10.77
C PRO A 326 -17.09 -14.81 -11.11
N SER A 327 -17.97 -14.83 -10.11
CA SER A 327 -19.41 -15.10 -10.24
C SER A 327 -20.18 -14.75 -8.96
N GLY A 328 -21.44 -14.32 -9.10
CA GLY A 328 -22.32 -14.00 -7.96
C GLY A 328 -22.25 -12.55 -7.47
N ALA A 329 -22.88 -12.28 -6.33
CA ALA A 329 -22.88 -10.99 -5.64
C ALA A 329 -21.69 -10.89 -4.67
N THR A 330 -21.73 -9.96 -3.70
CA THR A 330 -20.69 -9.74 -2.69
C THR A 330 -21.30 -9.82 -1.29
N ASN A 331 -20.73 -10.68 -0.41
CA ASN A 331 -21.14 -10.94 0.98
C ASN A 331 -19.89 -10.96 1.87
N ILE A 332 -19.51 -9.80 2.40
CA ILE A 332 -18.27 -9.60 3.16
C ILE A 332 -18.39 -10.22 4.55
N GLU A 333 -19.58 -10.15 5.16
CA GLU A 333 -19.87 -10.75 6.47
C GLU A 333 -19.54 -12.24 6.51
N GLU A 334 -20.00 -13.02 5.51
CA GLU A 334 -19.74 -14.45 5.51
C GLU A 334 -18.27 -14.78 5.26
N GLY A 335 -17.59 -13.99 4.40
CA GLY A 335 -16.15 -14.11 4.15
C GLY A 335 -15.33 -13.91 5.44
N LEU A 336 -15.60 -12.82 6.17
CA LEU A 336 -14.95 -12.52 7.45
C LEU A 336 -15.31 -13.53 8.55
N ARG A 337 -16.57 -14.00 8.59
CA ARG A 337 -17.00 -15.05 9.52
C ARG A 337 -16.25 -16.36 9.29
N LYS A 338 -16.04 -16.79 8.03
CA LYS A 338 -15.20 -17.96 7.73
C LYS A 338 -13.73 -17.70 8.03
N GLY A 339 -13.24 -16.47 7.79
CA GLY A 339 -11.87 -16.07 8.15
C GLY A 339 -11.59 -16.17 9.66
N ALA A 340 -12.49 -15.63 10.48
CA ALA A 340 -12.45 -15.77 11.93
C ALA A 340 -12.53 -17.24 12.38
N LYS A 341 -13.39 -18.05 11.74
CA LYS A 341 -13.53 -19.48 12.03
C LYS A 341 -12.23 -20.25 11.83
N VAL A 342 -11.41 -19.94 10.81
CA VAL A 342 -10.10 -20.59 10.61
C VAL A 342 -9.19 -20.42 11.83
N PHE A 343 -9.17 -19.23 12.45
CA PHE A 343 -8.38 -19.00 13.68
C PHE A 343 -9.06 -19.51 14.96
N ALA A 344 -10.38 -19.70 14.96
CA ALA A 344 -11.11 -20.25 16.10
C ALA A 344 -10.87 -21.76 16.22
N ASP A 345 -10.97 -22.47 15.10
CA ASP A 345 -10.93 -23.94 15.04
C ASP A 345 -9.51 -24.52 14.89
N SER A 346 -8.49 -23.70 14.56
CA SER A 346 -7.13 -24.21 14.33
C SER A 346 -6.52 -24.81 15.60
N ARG A 347 -5.98 -26.02 15.48
CA ARG A 347 -5.36 -26.74 16.60
C ARG A 347 -4.01 -26.14 16.98
N TRP A 348 -3.26 -25.67 15.99
CA TRP A 348 -1.99 -24.99 16.17
C TRP A 348 -2.12 -23.51 15.81
N LYS A 349 -1.26 -22.66 16.38
CA LYS A 349 -1.21 -21.22 16.13
C LYS A 349 0.24 -20.75 16.06
N ASN A 350 0.60 -20.07 14.98
CA ASN A 350 1.85 -19.33 14.92
C ASN A 350 1.77 -18.09 15.83
N PRO A 351 2.91 -17.51 16.24
CA PRO A 351 2.91 -16.34 17.14
C PRO A 351 2.14 -15.14 16.58
N VAL A 352 2.15 -14.95 15.25
CA VAL A 352 1.50 -13.82 14.56
C VAL A 352 0.37 -14.35 13.67
N GLY A 353 -0.82 -13.75 13.76
CA GLY A 353 -1.99 -14.11 12.95
C GLY A 353 -2.64 -12.89 12.33
N SER A 354 -2.99 -12.92 11.04
CA SER A 354 -3.53 -11.77 10.32
C SER A 354 -4.51 -12.17 9.20
N ILE A 355 -5.48 -11.30 8.92
CA ILE A 355 -6.41 -11.45 7.80
C ILE A 355 -6.13 -10.36 6.75
N ILE A 356 -6.03 -10.75 5.48
CA ILE A 356 -6.09 -9.83 4.33
C ILE A 356 -7.45 -9.99 3.66
N LEU A 357 -8.26 -8.92 3.65
CA LEU A 357 -9.52 -8.83 2.92
C LEU A 357 -9.30 -8.01 1.64
N LEU A 358 -9.71 -8.52 0.48
CA LEU A 358 -9.76 -7.74 -0.75
C LEU A 358 -11.15 -7.83 -1.38
N SER A 359 -11.73 -6.67 -1.70
CA SER A 359 -13.05 -6.51 -2.32
C SER A 359 -13.03 -5.34 -3.32
N ASP A 360 -13.81 -5.44 -4.39
CA ASP A 360 -14.00 -4.36 -5.37
C ASP A 360 -15.41 -3.76 -5.41
N GLY A 361 -16.33 -4.25 -4.56
CA GLY A 361 -17.74 -3.89 -4.61
C GLY A 361 -18.38 -3.58 -3.27
N GLU A 362 -19.62 -3.08 -3.31
CA GLU A 362 -20.51 -2.91 -2.16
C GLU A 362 -21.10 -4.24 -1.68
N ASP A 363 -21.24 -4.41 -0.36
CA ASP A 363 -21.93 -5.58 0.19
C ASP A 363 -23.43 -5.51 -0.11
N SER A 364 -23.84 -6.35 -1.07
CA SER A 364 -25.20 -6.34 -1.62
C SER A 364 -26.26 -6.79 -0.62
N PHE A 365 -25.88 -7.48 0.46
CA PHE A 365 -26.82 -8.01 1.45
C PHE A 365 -27.23 -6.98 2.51
N ILE A 366 -26.37 -5.98 2.78
CA ILE A 366 -26.69 -4.88 3.69
C ILE A 366 -27.82 -4.01 3.11
N ASN A 367 -27.65 -3.58 1.85
CA ASN A 367 -28.62 -2.73 1.15
C ASN A 367 -29.98 -3.42 0.95
N GLY A 368 -30.02 -4.76 0.86
CA GLY A 368 -31.26 -5.52 0.70
C GLY A 368 -32.08 -5.72 1.99
N SER A 369 -31.43 -5.70 3.17
CA SER A 369 -32.05 -6.19 4.42
C SER A 369 -32.28 -5.13 5.51
N ARG A 370 -31.70 -3.93 5.37
CA ARG A 370 -31.79 -2.85 6.38
C ARG A 370 -32.25 -1.52 5.79
N LEU A 371 -33.54 -1.42 5.50
CA LEU A 371 -34.17 -0.14 5.15
C LEU A 371 -34.09 0.86 6.33
N ASN A 372 -33.49 2.03 6.08
CA ASN A 372 -33.70 3.31 6.78
C ASN A 372 -33.05 3.58 8.16
N LEU A 373 -32.00 2.86 8.56
CA LEU A 373 -31.00 3.42 9.51
C LEU A 373 -29.61 3.24 8.93
N GLY A 374 -28.80 4.31 8.94
CA GLY A 374 -27.45 4.32 8.36
C GLY A 374 -26.64 3.10 8.80
N GLY A 375 -26.18 2.32 7.82
CA GLY A 375 -25.74 0.95 8.04
C GLY A 375 -24.61 0.84 9.07
N ASP A 376 -24.88 0.16 10.20
CA ASP A 376 -23.81 -0.21 11.11
C ASP A 376 -22.98 -1.35 10.51
N TYR A 377 -22.00 -0.97 9.70
CA TYR A 377 -20.96 -1.85 9.16
C TYR A 377 -20.17 -2.57 10.26
N GLY A 378 -20.30 -2.18 11.54
CA GLY A 378 -19.76 -2.92 12.66
C GLY A 378 -20.29 -4.34 12.81
N SER A 379 -21.49 -4.65 12.30
CA SER A 379 -21.99 -6.02 12.29
C SER A 379 -21.29 -6.95 11.30
N LEU A 380 -20.54 -6.41 10.32
CA LEU A 380 -19.75 -7.22 9.38
C LEU A 380 -18.54 -7.90 10.04
N VAL A 381 -18.07 -7.37 11.17
CA VAL A 381 -16.86 -7.86 11.85
C VAL A 381 -17.28 -8.79 13.00
N PRO A 382 -17.00 -10.10 12.92
CA PRO A 382 -17.22 -11.03 14.02
C PRO A 382 -16.57 -10.54 15.32
N ALA A 383 -17.25 -10.69 16.45
CA ALA A 383 -16.76 -10.19 17.75
C ALA A 383 -15.37 -10.73 18.15
N SER A 384 -14.98 -11.91 17.66
CA SER A 384 -13.65 -12.49 17.84
C SER A 384 -12.52 -11.72 17.13
N LEU A 385 -12.83 -10.93 16.11
CA LEU A 385 -11.89 -10.04 15.40
C LEU A 385 -11.92 -8.61 15.93
N HIS A 386 -12.74 -8.28 16.93
CA HIS A 386 -12.76 -6.92 17.50
C HIS A 386 -11.50 -6.66 18.31
N ARG A 387 -10.90 -5.49 18.13
CA ARG A 387 -9.69 -5.06 18.87
C ARG A 387 -9.85 -5.11 20.39
N SER A 388 -11.08 -4.94 20.87
CA SER A 388 -11.45 -4.98 22.30
C SER A 388 -11.71 -6.39 22.85
N SER A 389 -11.62 -7.45 22.04
CA SER A 389 -11.85 -8.82 22.51
C SER A 389 -10.86 -9.17 23.62
N CYS A 390 -11.39 -9.52 24.79
CA CYS A 390 -10.61 -10.05 25.90
C CYS A 390 -10.35 -11.56 25.79
N MET A 391 -10.80 -12.20 24.71
CA MET A 391 -10.73 -13.63 24.48
C MET A 391 -9.84 -13.93 23.27
N GLY A 392 -8.64 -14.43 23.53
CA GLY A 392 -7.71 -14.94 22.50
C GLY A 392 -6.76 -13.88 21.91
N GLN A 393 -6.09 -14.29 20.84
CA GLN A 393 -5.11 -13.49 20.11
C GLN A 393 -5.80 -12.44 19.24
N HIS A 394 -5.27 -11.21 19.26
CA HIS A 394 -5.75 -10.12 18.40
C HIS A 394 -5.41 -10.38 16.93
N ILE A 395 -6.42 -10.45 16.05
CA ILE A 395 -6.24 -10.74 14.62
C ILE A 395 -6.69 -9.51 13.79
N PRO A 396 -5.76 -8.69 13.28
CA PRO A 396 -6.09 -7.53 12.46
C PRO A 396 -6.60 -7.92 11.06
N VAL A 397 -7.58 -7.18 10.54
CA VAL A 397 -8.05 -7.28 9.15
C VAL A 397 -7.49 -6.13 8.32
N HIS A 398 -6.55 -6.42 7.44
CA HIS A 398 -6.04 -5.47 6.45
C HIS A 398 -6.95 -5.50 5.22
N ALA A 399 -7.72 -4.42 5.03
CA ALA A 399 -8.72 -4.31 3.98
C ALA A 399 -8.17 -3.56 2.77
N PHE A 400 -8.32 -4.14 1.58
CA PHE A 400 -7.91 -3.58 0.30
C PHE A 400 -9.14 -3.30 -0.56
N GLY A 401 -9.49 -2.03 -0.72
CA GLY A 401 -10.50 -1.57 -1.66
C GLY A 401 -9.90 -1.47 -3.05
N PHE A 402 -10.44 -2.23 -4.02
CA PHE A 402 -9.87 -2.33 -5.36
C PHE A 402 -10.76 -1.65 -6.41
N GLY A 403 -10.20 -0.71 -7.18
CA GLY A 403 -10.95 0.10 -8.15
C GLY A 403 -11.91 1.10 -7.49
N VAL A 404 -12.69 1.82 -8.29
CA VAL A 404 -13.57 2.92 -7.80
C VAL A 404 -14.91 2.44 -7.25
N ASP A 405 -15.30 1.18 -7.51
CA ASP A 405 -16.66 0.66 -7.25
C ASP A 405 -16.83 0.05 -5.83
N HIS A 406 -15.80 0.11 -4.98
CA HIS A 406 -15.77 -0.55 -3.68
C HIS A 406 -16.38 0.32 -2.56
N ASP A 407 -17.02 -0.31 -1.57
CA ASP A 407 -17.48 0.41 -0.37
C ASP A 407 -16.28 0.75 0.56
N ALA A 408 -15.69 1.91 0.31
CA ALA A 408 -14.60 2.46 1.10
C ALA A 408 -14.96 2.64 2.59
N THR A 409 -16.22 2.93 2.89
CA THR A 409 -16.72 3.15 4.26
C THR A 409 -16.77 1.84 5.03
N ALA A 410 -17.35 0.78 4.44
CA ALA A 410 -17.34 -0.57 4.99
C ALA A 410 -15.92 -1.07 5.22
N MET A 411 -15.05 -0.97 4.20
CA MET A 411 -13.68 -1.49 4.23
C MET A 411 -12.82 -0.75 5.27
N HIS A 412 -12.96 0.59 5.38
CA HIS A 412 -12.35 1.36 6.46
C HIS A 412 -12.85 0.88 7.82
N ARG A 413 -14.16 0.78 8.02
CA ARG A 413 -14.76 0.41 9.31
C ARG A 413 -14.39 -0.99 9.77
N ILE A 414 -14.28 -1.96 8.85
CA ILE A 414 -13.78 -3.32 9.11
C ILE A 414 -12.34 -3.26 9.65
N SER A 415 -11.47 -2.49 8.98
CA SER A 415 -10.07 -2.35 9.40
C SER A 415 -9.93 -1.62 10.75
N GLU A 416 -10.77 -0.62 11.02
CA GLU A 416 -10.76 0.18 12.24
C GLU A 416 -11.18 -0.68 13.46
N ILE A 417 -12.27 -1.43 13.35
CA ILE A 417 -12.79 -2.29 14.43
C ILE A 417 -11.82 -3.42 14.78
N SER A 418 -11.12 -3.97 13.77
CA SER A 418 -10.14 -5.04 13.95
C SER A 418 -8.71 -4.56 14.25
N GLY A 419 -8.46 -3.24 14.26
CA GLY A 419 -7.10 -2.70 14.44
C GLY A 419 -6.14 -3.02 13.28
N GLY A 420 -6.66 -3.35 12.11
CA GLY A 420 -5.90 -3.51 10.87
C GLY A 420 -5.69 -2.18 10.13
N THR A 421 -5.60 -2.24 8.81
CA THR A 421 -5.36 -1.07 7.95
C THR A 421 -6.23 -1.10 6.69
N PHE A 422 -6.77 0.04 6.28
CA PHE A 422 -7.45 0.16 4.99
C PHE A 422 -6.50 0.76 3.94
N SER A 423 -6.42 0.13 2.77
CA SER A 423 -5.62 0.58 1.63
C SER A 423 -6.50 0.67 0.39
N PHE A 424 -6.41 1.79 -0.31
CA PHE A 424 -7.14 2.06 -1.55
C PHE A 424 -6.22 1.83 -2.75
N ILE A 425 -6.63 0.93 -3.63
CA ILE A 425 -5.93 0.59 -4.88
C ILE A 425 -6.73 1.16 -6.03
N GLN A 426 -6.36 2.35 -6.48
CA GLN A 426 -7.00 3.03 -7.61
C GLN A 426 -6.65 2.36 -8.94
N ASP A 427 -5.36 2.11 -9.19
CA ASP A 427 -4.84 1.64 -10.47
C ASP A 427 -4.37 0.18 -10.44
N GLU A 428 -4.61 -0.51 -11.56
CA GLU A 428 -4.32 -1.93 -11.76
C GLU A 428 -2.84 -2.32 -11.52
N ASP A 429 -1.90 -1.44 -11.85
CA ASP A 429 -0.47 -1.71 -11.69
C ASP A 429 0.01 -1.61 -10.22
N VAL A 430 -0.76 -0.95 -9.33
CA VAL A 430 -0.36 -0.66 -7.94
C VAL A 430 -0.74 -1.79 -6.96
N ILE A 431 -1.68 -2.67 -7.32
CA ILE A 431 -2.14 -3.79 -6.46
C ILE A 431 -1.01 -4.66 -5.91
N GLN A 432 -0.04 -5.02 -6.76
CA GLN A 432 1.06 -5.90 -6.35
C GLN A 432 1.97 -5.19 -5.32
N ASP A 433 2.19 -3.89 -5.49
CA ASP A 433 2.99 -3.06 -4.60
C ASP A 433 2.25 -2.81 -3.27
N ALA A 434 0.92 -2.69 -3.29
CA ALA A 434 0.09 -2.60 -2.08
C ALA A 434 0.18 -3.87 -1.22
N PHE A 435 0.06 -5.03 -1.86
CA PHE A 435 0.24 -6.33 -1.22
C PHE A 435 1.68 -6.51 -0.72
N ALA A 436 2.67 -6.06 -1.50
CA ALA A 436 4.07 -6.09 -1.10
C ALA A 436 4.35 -5.24 0.14
N GLN A 437 3.78 -4.02 0.24
CA GLN A 437 3.89 -3.19 1.43
C GLN A 437 3.30 -3.88 2.67
N CYS A 438 2.09 -4.44 2.56
CA CYS A 438 1.45 -5.12 3.69
C CYS A 438 2.22 -6.37 4.15
N ILE A 439 2.59 -7.26 3.22
CA ILE A 439 3.36 -8.48 3.52
C ILE A 439 4.77 -8.12 4.03
N GLY A 440 5.41 -7.07 3.50
CA GLY A 440 6.68 -6.57 4.01
C GLY A 440 6.63 -6.15 5.49
N GLY A 441 5.47 -5.65 5.94
CA GLY A 441 5.17 -5.41 7.35
C GLY A 441 4.92 -6.70 8.14
N LEU A 442 3.94 -7.52 7.72
CA LEU A 442 3.55 -8.76 8.41
C LEU A 442 4.71 -9.76 8.59
N LEU A 443 5.61 -9.88 7.60
CA LEU A 443 6.83 -10.69 7.69
C LEU A 443 7.97 -9.99 8.47
N SER A 444 7.67 -8.99 9.27
CA SER A 444 8.64 -8.25 10.08
C SER A 444 8.15 -7.89 11.49
N VAL A 445 7.05 -8.49 11.98
CA VAL A 445 6.63 -8.34 13.38
C VAL A 445 7.74 -8.80 14.32
N VAL A 446 8.13 -7.92 15.25
CA VAL A 446 9.17 -8.15 16.27
C VAL A 446 8.69 -7.86 17.70
N VAL A 447 7.51 -7.26 17.83
CA VAL A 447 6.90 -6.83 19.10
C VAL A 447 5.42 -7.18 19.04
N GLN A 448 4.90 -7.82 20.09
CA GLN A 448 3.48 -8.12 20.27
C GLN A 448 2.98 -7.66 21.64
N GLU A 449 1.67 -7.52 21.80
CA GLU A 449 1.01 -7.17 23.08
C GLU A 449 1.60 -5.93 23.78
N LEU A 450 2.22 -5.00 23.04
CA LEU A 450 2.87 -3.81 23.59
C LEU A 450 1.86 -2.93 24.33
N GLN A 451 2.15 -2.68 25.60
CA GLN A 451 1.46 -1.73 26.45
C GLN A 451 2.47 -0.69 26.93
N VAL A 452 2.08 0.57 26.87
CA VAL A 452 2.90 1.71 27.32
C VAL A 452 2.17 2.41 28.45
N GLU A 453 2.83 2.50 29.60
CA GLU A 453 2.32 3.12 30.82
C GLU A 453 2.98 4.50 30.97
N VAL A 454 2.16 5.51 31.22
CA VAL A 454 2.58 6.89 31.44
C VAL A 454 2.08 7.32 32.80
N GLN A 455 2.98 7.67 33.70
CA GLN A 455 2.68 8.04 35.08
C GLN A 455 3.20 9.44 35.41
N CYS A 456 2.35 10.30 35.98
CA CYS A 456 2.78 11.57 36.58
C CYS A 456 3.65 11.30 37.82
N VAL A 457 4.86 11.84 37.84
CA VAL A 457 5.78 11.71 38.99
C VAL A 457 5.40 12.67 40.11
N HIS A 458 5.12 13.93 39.75
CA HIS A 458 4.92 14.97 40.76
C HIS A 458 3.51 14.93 41.38
N PRO A 459 3.34 15.08 42.71
CA PRO A 459 2.05 14.94 43.38
C PRO A 459 0.94 15.89 42.90
N SER A 460 1.31 17.08 42.41
CA SER A 460 0.39 18.12 41.91
C SER A 460 0.08 18.00 40.41
N LEU A 461 0.78 17.15 39.65
CA LEU A 461 0.53 16.95 38.23
C LEU A 461 -0.65 16.00 37.99
N GLN A 462 -1.41 16.30 36.94
CA GLN A 462 -2.48 15.46 36.40
C GLN A 462 -2.28 15.32 34.89
N LEU A 463 -2.57 14.13 34.36
CA LEU A 463 -2.58 13.88 32.92
C LEU A 463 -3.78 14.59 32.31
N GLY A 464 -3.52 15.46 31.33
CA GLY A 464 -4.53 16.00 30.43
C GLY A 464 -4.94 14.98 29.36
N ALA A 465 -5.09 15.44 28.12
CA ALA A 465 -5.41 14.60 26.99
C ALA A 465 -4.22 13.71 26.59
N VAL A 466 -4.49 12.44 26.31
CA VAL A 466 -3.54 11.50 25.69
C VAL A 466 -3.97 11.30 24.24
N LYS A 467 -3.25 11.89 23.30
CA LYS A 467 -3.54 11.81 21.86
C LYS A 467 -2.80 10.62 21.25
N ALA A 468 -3.45 9.46 21.29
CA ALA A 468 -2.91 8.20 20.77
C ALA A 468 -3.73 7.62 19.60
N GLY A 469 -4.22 8.46 18.67
CA GLY A 469 -4.86 7.99 17.43
C GLY A 469 -6.00 6.99 17.66
N SER A 470 -5.94 5.81 17.03
CA SER A 470 -6.92 4.72 17.21
C SER A 470 -6.61 3.77 18.38
N TYR A 471 -5.53 4.02 19.14
CA TYR A 471 -5.07 3.13 20.21
C TYR A 471 -5.94 3.25 21.47
N GLN A 472 -6.21 2.11 22.11
CA GLN A 472 -7.04 2.10 23.33
C GLN A 472 -6.26 2.67 24.51
N ILE A 473 -6.88 3.60 25.23
CA ILE A 473 -6.32 4.25 26.40
C ILE A 473 -7.17 3.88 27.62
N SER A 474 -6.56 3.32 28.66
CA SER A 474 -7.19 3.15 29.97
C SER A 474 -6.54 4.09 30.98
N ARG A 475 -7.35 4.86 31.71
CA ARG A 475 -6.89 5.83 32.71
C ARG A 475 -7.20 5.29 34.10
N THR A 476 -6.27 5.52 35.02
CA THR A 476 -6.26 4.95 36.38
C THR A 476 -5.64 5.95 37.37
N ASP A 477 -5.79 5.67 38.67
CA ASP A 477 -5.25 6.49 39.76
C ASP A 477 -5.58 8.00 39.64
N ASN A 478 -6.88 8.34 39.58
CA ASN A 478 -7.38 9.72 39.52
C ASN A 478 -6.66 10.61 38.49
N ASP A 479 -6.52 10.10 37.25
CA ASP A 479 -5.86 10.77 36.13
C ASP A 479 -4.35 11.03 36.33
N LYS A 480 -3.68 10.26 37.20
CA LYS A 480 -2.22 10.26 37.31
C LYS A 480 -1.52 9.20 36.46
N MET A 481 -2.25 8.16 36.02
CA MET A 481 -1.69 7.08 35.23
C MET A 481 -2.56 6.73 34.02
N ALA A 482 -1.94 6.60 32.85
CA ALA A 482 -2.60 6.16 31.62
C ALA A 482 -1.81 5.01 30.97
N THR A 483 -2.53 3.97 30.54
CA THR A 483 -1.97 2.85 29.77
C THR A 483 -2.50 2.89 28.35
N ILE A 484 -1.59 2.88 27.38
CA ILE A 484 -1.88 2.84 25.94
C ILE A 484 -1.64 1.41 25.45
N LYS A 485 -2.68 0.74 24.97
CA LYS A 485 -2.56 -0.59 24.35
C LYS A 485 -2.19 -0.44 22.88
N VAL A 486 -0.89 -0.57 22.58
CA VAL A 486 -0.35 -0.45 21.23
C VAL A 486 -0.64 -1.71 20.42
N GLY A 487 -0.27 -2.89 20.94
CA GLY A 487 -0.40 -4.17 20.25
C GLY A 487 0.89 -4.57 19.53
N GLU A 488 0.83 -4.76 18.21
CA GLU A 488 1.97 -5.28 17.42
C GLU A 488 2.73 -4.17 16.68
N LEU A 489 4.08 -4.25 16.68
CA LEU A 489 4.95 -3.41 15.85
C LEU A 489 5.83 -4.26 14.92
N TYR A 490 5.99 -3.74 13.70
CA TYR A 490 6.94 -4.22 12.71
C TYR A 490 8.36 -3.73 13.03
N ALA A 491 9.37 -4.39 12.45
CA ALA A 491 10.76 -4.02 12.68
C ALA A 491 11.05 -2.61 12.17
N GLU A 492 11.75 -1.82 12.99
CA GLU A 492 12.04 -0.40 12.74
C GLU A 492 10.79 0.48 12.55
N GLU A 493 9.60 0.00 12.96
CA GLU A 493 8.36 0.78 12.96
C GLU A 493 8.31 1.74 14.17
N GLU A 494 7.83 2.97 13.94
CA GLU A 494 7.77 4.01 14.96
C GLU A 494 6.32 4.38 15.36
N ARG A 495 6.13 4.83 16.60
CA ARG A 495 4.85 5.32 17.15
C ARG A 495 5.03 6.54 18.00
N ASP A 496 4.29 7.59 17.67
CA ASP A 496 4.30 8.86 18.38
C ASP A 496 2.97 9.10 19.12
N PHE A 497 3.06 9.32 20.42
CA PHE A 497 1.92 9.65 21.28
C PHE A 497 2.15 10.99 21.98
N LEU A 498 1.17 11.89 21.91
CA LEU A 498 1.26 13.20 22.55
C LEU A 498 0.44 13.19 23.84
N VAL A 499 1.09 13.29 24.98
CA VAL A 499 0.47 13.39 26.30
C VAL A 499 0.52 14.85 26.73
N THR A 500 -0.59 15.42 27.20
CA THR A 500 -0.56 16.76 27.82
C THR A 500 -0.59 16.65 29.34
N VAL A 501 0.05 17.59 30.02
CA VAL A 501 0.03 17.78 31.48
C VAL A 501 -0.20 19.26 31.80
N ASN A 502 -0.75 19.55 32.98
CA ASN A 502 -0.90 20.94 33.44
C ASN A 502 0.24 21.24 34.43
N VAL A 503 1.24 22.00 33.99
CA VAL A 503 2.42 22.34 34.81
C VAL A 503 2.06 23.48 35.77
N PRO A 504 2.13 23.28 37.10
CA PRO A 504 1.75 24.30 38.07
C PRO A 504 2.87 25.30 38.36
N VAL A 505 2.51 26.47 38.89
CA VAL A 505 3.45 27.41 39.50
C VAL A 505 4.15 26.73 40.68
N GLU A 506 5.48 26.64 40.64
CA GLU A 506 6.26 25.93 41.65
C GLU A 506 7.62 26.60 41.86
N LYS A 507 7.89 27.02 43.10
CA LYS A 507 9.02 27.91 43.44
C LYS A 507 10.16 27.24 44.20
N CYS A 508 10.03 25.95 44.52
CA CYS A 508 10.93 25.26 45.44
C CYS A 508 12.08 24.47 44.76
N SER A 509 11.99 24.21 43.46
CA SER A 509 12.98 23.40 42.72
C SER A 509 13.34 24.07 41.39
N ASP A 510 14.60 23.90 40.98
CA ASP A 510 15.10 24.34 39.67
C ASP A 510 14.87 23.29 38.56
N GLU A 511 14.42 22.08 38.93
CA GLU A 511 13.99 21.01 38.01
C GLU A 511 12.61 20.48 38.42
N MET A 512 11.79 20.07 37.45
CA MET A 512 10.53 19.36 37.70
C MET A 512 10.45 18.07 36.86
N ALA A 513 10.29 16.94 37.54
CA ALA A 513 9.94 15.67 36.91
C ALA A 513 8.46 15.63 36.57
N LEU A 514 8.15 15.49 35.27
CA LEU A 514 6.78 15.47 34.76
C LEU A 514 6.22 14.05 34.75
N LEU A 515 6.82 13.19 33.94
CA LEU A 515 6.29 11.87 33.58
C LEU A 515 7.38 10.80 33.68
N VAL A 516 6.99 9.58 34.07
CA VAL A 516 7.77 8.36 33.81
C VAL A 516 7.03 7.53 32.77
N VAL A 517 7.75 7.10 31.75
CA VAL A 517 7.22 6.27 30.65
C VAL A 517 7.83 4.88 30.71
N ARG A 518 6.97 3.88 30.90
CA ARG A 518 7.35 2.46 30.94
C ARG A 518 6.67 1.72 29.81
N GLY A 519 7.24 0.60 29.39
CA GLY A 519 6.58 -0.29 28.45
C GLY A 519 6.77 -1.75 28.82
N VAL A 520 5.85 -2.59 28.38
CA VAL A 520 5.95 -4.05 28.47
C VAL A 520 5.42 -4.63 27.17
N TYR A 521 6.11 -5.62 26.61
CA TYR A 521 5.70 -6.28 25.38
C TYR A 521 6.09 -7.76 25.38
N ARG A 522 5.48 -8.54 24.49
CA ARG A 522 5.83 -9.93 24.20
C ARG A 522 6.74 -10.02 22.98
N ASP A 523 7.83 -10.73 23.11
CA ASP A 523 8.69 -11.13 21.99
C ASP A 523 8.03 -12.29 21.21
N PRO A 524 7.79 -12.19 19.90
CA PRO A 524 7.05 -13.21 19.15
C PRO A 524 7.84 -14.51 18.91
N ILE A 525 9.17 -14.49 19.08
CA ILE A 525 10.03 -15.66 18.87
C ILE A 525 10.24 -16.39 20.20
N THR A 526 10.66 -15.67 21.23
CA THR A 526 10.95 -16.24 22.56
C THR A 526 9.71 -16.39 23.45
N LYS A 527 8.58 -15.75 23.08
CA LYS A 527 7.32 -15.65 23.83
C LYS A 527 7.42 -15.00 25.21
N ALA A 528 8.63 -14.61 25.64
CA ALA A 528 8.91 -13.94 26.89
C ALA A 528 8.34 -12.51 26.91
N MET A 529 7.93 -12.08 28.10
CA MET A 529 7.59 -10.68 28.35
C MET A 529 8.87 -9.90 28.63
N LYS A 530 9.03 -8.75 27.98
CA LYS A 530 10.17 -7.85 28.13
C LYS A 530 9.67 -6.48 28.57
N GLY A 531 10.24 -5.95 29.65
CA GLY A 531 10.01 -4.59 30.10
C GLY A 531 11.03 -3.62 29.49
N MET A 532 10.62 -2.36 29.34
CA MET A 532 11.45 -1.27 28.78
C MET A 532 11.23 0.02 29.57
N GLY A 533 12.17 0.96 29.46
CA GLY A 533 11.99 2.33 29.96
C GLY A 533 12.10 2.52 31.47
N VAL A 534 12.82 1.66 32.18
CA VAL A 534 13.05 1.74 33.64
C VAL A 534 13.66 3.09 34.09
N LYS A 535 14.25 3.88 33.18
CA LYS A 535 14.89 5.18 33.45
C LYS A 535 14.31 6.36 32.65
N ASN A 536 13.18 6.19 31.96
CA ASN A 536 12.63 7.23 31.08
C ASN A 536 11.75 8.22 31.85
N GLU A 537 12.42 9.06 32.63
CA GLU A 537 11.85 10.18 33.38
C GLU A 537 11.98 11.47 32.56
N VAL A 538 10.84 12.09 32.25
CA VAL A 538 10.76 13.37 31.53
C VAL A 538 10.88 14.51 32.52
N LYS A 539 11.88 15.38 32.32
CA LYS A 539 12.14 16.55 33.18
C LYS A 539 12.11 17.83 32.36
N ILE A 540 11.79 18.92 33.04
CA ILE A 540 11.95 20.29 32.54
C ILE A 540 12.72 21.12 33.58
N GLU A 541 13.46 22.10 33.09
CA GLU A 541 14.08 23.11 33.96
C GLU A 541 13.03 24.13 34.42
N ARG A 542 13.18 24.62 35.64
CA ARG A 542 12.32 25.61 36.28
C ARG A 542 13.16 26.80 36.77
N PRO A 543 13.70 27.66 35.91
CA PRO A 543 14.49 28.82 36.35
C PRO A 543 13.60 29.94 36.93
N ASP A 544 14.20 30.84 37.73
CA ASP A 544 13.50 32.02 38.29
C ASP A 544 13.20 33.10 37.24
N VAL A 545 14.05 33.19 36.21
CA VAL A 545 13.90 34.07 35.05
C VAL A 545 14.23 33.26 33.81
N VAL A 546 13.35 33.30 32.82
CA VAL A 546 13.55 32.69 31.50
C VAL A 546 14.03 33.76 30.53
N VAL A 547 15.12 33.49 29.80
CA VAL A 547 15.54 34.29 28.65
C VAL A 547 15.02 33.59 27.38
N ASP A 548 14.65 34.34 26.34
CA ASP A 548 14.16 33.79 25.05
C ASP A 548 15.13 32.80 24.37
N ILE A 549 16.39 32.76 24.81
CA ILE A 549 17.43 31.84 24.32
C ILE A 549 17.32 30.45 24.96
N ASP A 550 16.73 30.36 26.17
CA ASP A 550 16.67 29.14 26.99
C ASP A 550 15.39 28.32 26.69
N VAL A 551 14.38 28.94 26.06
CA VAL A 551 13.13 28.29 25.63
C VAL A 551 13.30 27.71 24.23
N VAL A 552 13.81 26.48 24.15
CA VAL A 552 13.81 25.72 22.90
C VAL A 552 12.51 24.94 22.80
N GLU A 553 11.60 25.33 21.90
CA GLU A 553 10.45 24.50 21.55
C GLU A 553 10.92 23.27 20.75
N SER A 554 10.48 22.07 21.14
CA SER A 554 10.87 20.83 20.46
C SER A 554 10.27 20.74 19.06
N MET A 555 11.14 20.58 18.07
CA MET A 555 10.76 20.35 16.67
C MET A 555 9.99 19.02 16.52
N GLU A 556 10.34 18.01 17.32
CA GLU A 556 9.65 16.71 17.37
C GLU A 556 8.21 16.87 17.87
N VAL A 557 8.01 17.64 18.94
CA VAL A 557 6.67 17.95 19.46
C VAL A 557 5.85 18.74 18.43
N ASP A 558 6.41 19.75 17.76
CA ASP A 558 5.69 20.51 16.73
C ASP A 558 5.35 19.67 15.48
N ARG A 559 6.28 18.85 14.98
CA ARG A 559 6.01 17.85 13.92
C ARG A 559 4.76 17.02 14.24
N GLN A 560 4.65 16.54 15.48
CA GLN A 560 3.56 15.68 15.92
C GLN A 560 2.27 16.45 16.19
N LYS A 561 2.33 17.69 16.69
CA LYS A 561 1.19 18.62 16.73
C LYS A 561 0.65 18.85 15.31
N ASN A 562 1.51 19.10 14.32
CA ASN A 562 1.13 19.32 12.92
C ASN A 562 0.52 18.07 12.26
N ARG A 563 1.09 16.89 12.50
CA ARG A 563 0.52 15.60 12.07
C ARG A 563 -0.91 15.39 12.59
N LEU A 564 -1.16 15.73 13.86
CA LEU A 564 -2.48 15.64 14.47
C LEU A 564 -3.44 16.73 13.97
N ARG A 565 -2.96 17.96 13.74
CA ARG A 565 -3.75 19.04 13.08
C ARG A 565 -4.21 18.59 11.68
N ALA A 566 -3.29 18.07 10.87
CA ALA A 566 -3.59 17.56 9.54
C ALA A 566 -4.62 16.41 9.59
N ALA A 567 -4.41 15.40 10.43
CA ALA A 567 -5.34 14.28 10.56
C ALA A 567 -6.75 14.72 11.03
N ASN A 568 -6.85 15.70 11.93
CA ASN A 568 -8.13 16.28 12.33
C ASN A 568 -8.79 17.03 11.16
N ALA A 569 -8.05 17.88 10.45
CA ALA A 569 -8.55 18.61 9.28
C ALA A 569 -9.02 17.66 8.16
N MET A 570 -8.33 16.53 7.94
CA MET A 570 -8.79 15.48 7.01
C MET A 570 -10.13 14.86 7.46
N ALA A 571 -10.31 14.63 8.77
CA ALA A 571 -11.53 14.05 9.32
C ALA A 571 -12.71 15.05 9.31
N GLU A 572 -12.45 16.33 9.58
CA GLU A 572 -13.41 17.43 9.52
C GLU A 572 -13.83 17.69 8.07
N ALA A 573 -12.87 17.86 7.14
CA ALA A 573 -13.15 18.03 5.72
C ALA A 573 -13.91 16.85 5.11
N ARG A 574 -13.65 15.61 5.57
CA ARG A 574 -14.48 14.44 5.22
C ARG A 574 -15.93 14.66 5.64
N VAL A 575 -16.20 15.10 6.87
CA VAL A 575 -17.57 15.31 7.36
C VAL A 575 -18.28 16.41 6.58
N SER A 576 -17.60 17.52 6.26
CA SER A 576 -18.18 18.57 5.41
C SER A 576 -18.48 18.06 3.98
N ALA A 577 -17.57 17.28 3.39
CA ALA A 577 -17.77 16.65 2.09
C ALA A 577 -18.94 15.64 2.08
N GLU A 578 -19.06 14.76 3.07
CA GLU A 578 -20.20 13.83 3.19
C GLU A 578 -21.55 14.55 3.43
N CYS A 579 -21.52 15.78 3.96
CA CYS A 579 -22.68 16.68 4.05
C CYS A 579 -23.00 17.43 2.73
N GLY A 580 -22.19 17.25 1.68
CA GLY A 580 -22.30 17.95 0.40
C GLY A 580 -21.67 19.36 0.36
N ASP A 581 -20.96 19.78 1.41
CA ASP A 581 -20.23 21.05 1.43
C ASP A 581 -18.74 20.85 1.07
N TRP A 582 -18.53 20.66 -0.23
CA TRP A 582 -17.22 20.54 -0.85
C TRP A 582 -16.35 21.81 -0.69
N THR A 583 -16.99 22.97 -0.52
CA THR A 583 -16.28 24.25 -0.44
C THR A 583 -15.69 24.42 0.95
N ASP A 584 -16.49 24.18 1.99
CA ASP A 584 -16.03 24.15 3.38
C ASP A 584 -14.94 23.08 3.58
N ALA A 585 -15.12 21.87 3.02
CA ALA A 585 -14.11 20.81 3.06
C ALA A 585 -12.74 21.27 2.52
N VAL A 586 -12.72 21.96 1.36
CA VAL A 586 -11.48 22.51 0.79
C VAL A 586 -10.91 23.66 1.66
N VAL A 587 -11.76 24.52 2.21
CA VAL A 587 -11.35 25.63 3.09
C VAL A 587 -10.71 25.12 4.40
N ILE A 588 -11.25 24.07 5.02
CA ILE A 588 -10.68 23.42 6.21
C ILE A 588 -9.24 22.96 5.94
N LEU A 589 -9.02 22.26 4.81
CA LEU A 589 -7.69 21.76 4.44
C LEU A 589 -6.70 22.89 4.12
N GLN A 590 -7.16 23.97 3.46
CA GLN A 590 -6.33 25.15 3.17
C GLN A 590 -5.96 25.93 4.45
N SER A 591 -6.91 26.10 5.37
CA SER A 591 -6.68 26.73 6.66
C SER A 591 -5.64 25.95 7.48
N CYS A 592 -5.75 24.62 7.51
CA CYS A 592 -4.77 23.75 8.16
C CYS A 592 -3.37 23.91 7.57
N GLN A 593 -3.22 23.93 6.24
CA GLN A 593 -1.94 24.19 5.58
C GLN A 593 -1.35 25.55 5.96
N GLN A 594 -2.16 26.61 6.02
CA GLN A 594 -1.70 27.94 6.43
C GLN A 594 -1.19 27.94 7.87
N VAL A 595 -1.95 27.41 8.83
CA VAL A 595 -1.55 27.32 10.24
C VAL A 595 -0.28 26.48 10.41
N MET A 596 -0.16 25.37 9.68
CA MET A 596 1.05 24.54 9.70
C MET A 596 2.27 25.29 9.13
N SER A 597 2.10 26.16 8.12
CA SER A 597 3.21 26.92 7.54
C SER A 597 3.82 27.95 8.49
N GLU A 598 3.05 28.40 9.49
CA GLU A 598 3.49 29.35 10.52
C GLU A 598 4.18 28.65 11.71
N SER A 599 4.12 27.32 11.81
CA SER A 599 4.79 26.53 12.84
C SER A 599 6.32 26.47 12.68
N ILE A 600 7.02 25.90 13.66
CA ILE A 600 8.49 25.77 13.62
C ILE A 600 8.92 24.78 12.54
N SER A 601 8.31 23.59 12.49
CA SER A 601 8.59 22.58 11.46
C SER A 601 8.18 23.06 10.06
N GLY A 602 7.11 23.86 9.95
CA GLY A 602 6.71 24.54 8.72
C GLY A 602 7.75 25.55 8.22
N LYS A 603 8.20 26.46 9.09
CA LYS A 603 9.25 27.46 8.80
C LYS A 603 10.61 26.84 8.51
N ALA A 604 10.93 25.70 9.14
CA ALA A 604 12.15 24.95 8.90
C ALA A 604 12.15 24.18 7.56
N GLY A 605 10.99 23.99 6.93
CA GLY A 605 10.86 23.18 5.73
C GLY A 605 11.06 21.69 6.02
N ASP A 606 10.53 21.20 7.15
CA ASP A 606 10.70 19.81 7.57
C ASP A 606 10.11 18.79 6.60
N GLU A 607 10.74 17.61 6.49
CA GLU A 607 10.33 16.58 5.55
C GLU A 607 8.88 16.10 5.81
N LEU A 608 8.52 15.81 7.07
CA LEU A 608 7.15 15.40 7.41
C LEU A 608 6.13 16.49 7.10
N TYR A 609 6.47 17.76 7.38
CA TYR A 609 5.62 18.90 7.03
C TYR A 609 5.39 19.01 5.50
N ILE A 610 6.43 18.82 4.69
CA ILE A 610 6.32 18.83 3.22
C ILE A 610 5.37 17.71 2.74
N GLY A 611 5.48 16.51 3.32
CA GLY A 611 4.59 15.39 3.04
C GLY A 611 3.13 15.68 3.37
N LEU A 612 2.85 16.10 4.61
CA LEU A 612 1.50 16.47 5.04
C LEU A 612 0.90 17.59 4.16
N CYS A 613 1.70 18.58 3.76
CA CYS A 613 1.26 19.60 2.81
C CYS A 613 0.91 19.03 1.43
N GLY A 614 1.67 18.05 0.94
CA GLY A 614 1.37 17.30 -0.28
C GLY A 614 0.06 16.51 -0.18
N GLU A 615 -0.09 15.71 0.87
CA GLU A 615 -1.29 14.89 1.16
C GLU A 615 -2.56 15.77 1.25
N LEU A 616 -2.51 16.87 2.02
CA LEU A 616 -3.63 17.82 2.15
C LEU A 616 -3.96 18.50 0.81
N LYS A 617 -2.99 18.72 -0.08
CA LYS A 617 -3.20 19.33 -1.40
C LYS A 617 -3.81 18.34 -2.40
N GLU A 618 -3.36 17.09 -2.41
CA GLU A 618 -3.96 16.02 -3.20
C GLU A 618 -5.42 15.80 -2.76
N MET A 619 -5.67 15.82 -1.45
CA MET A 619 -7.01 15.74 -0.88
C MET A 619 -7.93 16.89 -1.31
N GLN A 620 -7.46 18.14 -1.32
CA GLN A 620 -8.21 19.28 -1.87
C GLN A 620 -8.62 19.06 -3.33
N GLY A 621 -7.71 18.54 -4.17
CA GLY A 621 -8.01 18.20 -5.56
C GLY A 621 -9.08 17.12 -5.69
N ARG A 622 -9.07 16.13 -4.79
CA ARG A 622 -10.05 15.03 -4.74
C ARG A 622 -11.38 15.39 -4.06
N MET A 623 -11.49 16.56 -3.45
CA MET A 623 -12.72 17.12 -2.87
C MET A 623 -13.36 18.21 -3.75
N ALA A 624 -12.88 18.41 -4.98
CA ALA A 624 -13.33 19.52 -5.83
C ALA A 624 -14.81 19.44 -6.28
N ASN A 625 -15.43 18.26 -6.27
CA ASN A 625 -16.85 18.03 -6.54
C ASN A 625 -17.27 16.61 -6.10
N GLU A 626 -18.58 16.42 -5.93
CA GLU A 626 -19.25 15.16 -5.57
C GLU A 626 -18.69 13.94 -6.33
N GLY A 627 -18.74 13.93 -7.67
CA GLY A 627 -18.33 12.77 -8.46
C GLY A 627 -16.85 12.39 -8.27
N VAL A 628 -15.94 13.36 -8.17
CA VAL A 628 -14.52 13.09 -7.89
C VAL A 628 -14.34 12.58 -6.44
N TYR A 629 -15.10 13.14 -5.49
CA TYR A 629 -15.06 12.71 -4.11
C TYR A 629 -15.56 11.28 -3.93
N GLU A 630 -16.71 10.92 -4.49
CA GLU A 630 -17.28 9.58 -4.37
C GLU A 630 -16.35 8.50 -4.98
N HIS A 631 -15.84 8.72 -6.19
CA HIS A 631 -15.04 7.73 -6.92
C HIS A 631 -13.60 7.60 -6.41
N TYR A 632 -13.02 8.67 -5.85
CA TYR A 632 -11.58 8.71 -5.49
C TYR A 632 -11.29 9.38 -4.15
N GLY A 633 -11.98 10.47 -3.81
CA GLY A 633 -11.72 11.27 -2.61
C GLY A 633 -12.03 10.53 -1.31
N ARG A 634 -13.21 9.92 -1.17
CA ARG A 634 -13.63 9.18 0.03
C ARG A 634 -12.63 8.08 0.38
N ALA A 635 -12.29 7.23 -0.59
CA ALA A 635 -11.32 6.14 -0.39
C ALA A 635 -9.90 6.65 -0.08
N TYR A 636 -9.46 7.73 -0.75
CA TYR A 636 -8.18 8.39 -0.46
C TYR A 636 -8.11 8.90 0.99
N VAL A 637 -9.13 9.64 1.42
CA VAL A 637 -9.22 10.24 2.76
C VAL A 637 -9.28 9.16 3.84
N LEU A 638 -10.07 8.11 3.64
CA LEU A 638 -10.19 7.00 4.59
C LEU A 638 -8.88 6.19 4.69
N SER A 639 -8.19 5.92 3.58
CA SER A 639 -6.84 5.33 3.63
C SER A 639 -5.83 6.28 4.31
N GLY A 640 -5.97 7.59 4.10
CA GLY A 640 -5.25 8.66 4.79
C GLY A 640 -5.38 8.57 6.31
N LEU A 641 -6.62 8.63 6.79
CA LEU A 641 -6.98 8.57 8.21
C LEU A 641 -6.59 7.23 8.85
N SER A 642 -6.72 6.11 8.14
CA SER A 642 -6.26 4.79 8.60
C SER A 642 -4.75 4.81 8.87
N ALA A 643 -3.95 5.38 7.96
CA ALA A 643 -2.50 5.52 8.15
C ALA A 643 -2.12 6.45 9.29
N HIS A 644 -2.73 7.63 9.46
CA HIS A 644 -2.35 8.55 10.55
C HIS A 644 -2.86 8.12 11.93
N SER A 645 -4.03 7.47 12.00
CA SER A 645 -4.58 6.97 13.28
C SER A 645 -3.82 5.75 13.79
N GLY A 646 -3.45 4.81 12.90
CA GLY A 646 -2.63 3.64 13.19
C GLY A 646 -1.12 3.86 13.07
N GLN A 647 -0.67 5.01 12.56
CA GLN A 647 0.74 5.35 12.28
C GLN A 647 1.49 4.27 11.48
N ARG A 648 0.81 3.74 10.46
CA ARG A 648 1.26 2.57 9.68
C ARG A 648 1.02 2.84 8.20
N ALA A 649 1.95 2.44 7.33
CA ALA A 649 1.84 2.73 5.91
C ALA A 649 0.65 1.99 5.27
N THR A 650 -0.24 2.75 4.64
CA THR A 650 -1.30 2.25 3.77
C THR A 650 -0.96 2.54 2.31
N THR A 651 -1.62 1.88 1.37
CA THR A 651 -1.61 2.32 -0.02
C THR A 651 -2.74 3.31 -0.25
N ARG A 652 -2.39 4.40 -0.92
CA ARG A 652 -3.29 5.44 -1.39
C ARG A 652 -3.10 5.51 -2.91
N GLY A 653 -4.16 5.85 -3.64
CA GLY A 653 -4.10 5.96 -5.11
C GLY A 653 -3.41 7.23 -5.59
N ASP A 654 -2.25 7.58 -5.03
CA ASP A 654 -1.54 8.83 -5.32
C ASP A 654 -1.24 8.97 -6.81
N SER A 655 -1.49 10.16 -7.37
CA SER A 655 -1.19 10.45 -8.77
C SER A 655 0.30 10.22 -9.05
N THR A 656 0.62 9.56 -10.18
CA THR A 656 1.95 8.99 -10.47
C THR A 656 3.11 9.99 -10.60
N ASP A 657 2.84 11.29 -10.45
CA ASP A 657 3.78 12.40 -10.64
C ASP A 657 4.54 12.81 -9.37
N ASN A 658 4.91 11.85 -8.51
CA ASN A 658 6.18 11.87 -7.75
C ASN A 658 6.38 10.61 -6.88
N THR A 659 7.29 9.72 -7.29
CA THR A 659 7.80 8.60 -6.47
C THR A 659 8.68 9.02 -5.28
N SER A 660 8.57 10.27 -4.81
CA SER A 660 9.52 10.90 -3.88
C SER A 660 8.89 11.73 -2.76
N LEU A 661 7.56 11.90 -2.69
CA LEU A 661 6.92 12.70 -1.64
C LEU A 661 6.23 11.79 -0.60
N LEU A 662 7.08 11.12 0.17
CA LEU A 662 6.84 10.51 1.47
C LEU A 662 5.92 9.29 1.50
N ASN A 663 6.57 8.13 1.57
CA ASN A 663 5.97 6.89 2.05
C ASN A 663 5.87 6.93 3.60
N THR A 664 5.04 7.83 4.12
CA THR A 664 4.86 8.06 5.57
C THR A 664 4.58 6.73 6.28
N TYR A 665 5.30 6.46 7.38
CA TYR A 665 5.25 5.22 8.16
C TYR A 665 5.71 3.92 7.46
N ARG A 666 6.35 3.98 6.28
CA ARG A 666 6.88 2.78 5.60
C ARG A 666 8.19 2.31 6.25
N THR A 667 8.23 1.08 6.75
CA THR A 667 9.47 0.49 7.29
C THR A 667 10.42 0.02 6.17
N PRO A 668 11.72 -0.18 6.45
CA PRO A 668 12.66 -0.72 5.47
C PRO A 668 12.21 -2.07 4.87
N SER A 669 11.65 -2.97 5.69
CA SER A 669 11.12 -4.27 5.25
C SER A 669 9.97 -4.13 4.23
N MET A 670 9.13 -3.11 4.39
CA MET A 670 8.10 -2.79 3.40
C MET A 670 8.69 -2.24 2.10
N GLY A 671 9.67 -1.32 2.19
CA GLY A 671 10.35 -0.74 1.04
C GLY A 671 11.10 -1.78 0.20
N ASP A 672 11.79 -2.72 0.86
CA ASP A 672 12.45 -3.85 0.21
C ASP A 672 11.45 -4.74 -0.52
N MET A 673 10.28 -5.00 0.07
CA MET A 673 9.25 -5.84 -0.53
C MET A 673 8.60 -5.18 -1.76
N VAL A 674 8.30 -3.88 -1.69
CA VAL A 674 7.81 -3.09 -2.84
C VAL A 674 8.86 -3.03 -3.95
N SER A 675 10.14 -2.89 -3.59
CA SER A 675 11.23 -2.95 -4.57
C SER A 675 11.29 -4.31 -5.27
N ARG A 676 10.96 -5.42 -4.58
CA ARG A 676 10.88 -6.76 -5.18
C ARG A 676 9.68 -6.92 -6.13
N SER A 677 8.50 -6.43 -5.79
CA SER A 677 7.33 -6.49 -6.69
C SER A 677 7.58 -5.69 -7.97
N GLN A 678 8.19 -4.51 -7.87
CA GLN A 678 8.58 -3.68 -9.02
C GLN A 678 9.62 -4.37 -9.92
N ASN A 679 10.64 -5.03 -9.36
CA ASN A 679 11.60 -5.79 -10.16
C ASN A 679 10.96 -6.99 -10.90
N LEU A 680 10.01 -7.68 -10.29
CA LEU A 680 9.23 -8.74 -10.96
C LEU A 680 8.28 -8.19 -12.04
N ASN A 681 7.84 -6.94 -11.91
CA ASN A 681 7.12 -6.22 -12.98
C ASN A 681 8.02 -5.86 -14.17
N LEU A 682 9.31 -5.57 -13.92
CA LEU A 682 10.29 -5.17 -14.93
C LEU A 682 10.91 -6.33 -15.71
N LEU A 683 10.83 -7.58 -15.23
CA LEU A 683 11.28 -8.79 -15.95
C LEU A 683 10.39 -9.17 -17.16
N LYS A 684 9.42 -8.33 -17.55
CA LYS A 684 8.80 -8.38 -18.89
C LYS A 684 9.90 -8.17 -19.95
N PRO A 685 9.90 -8.88 -21.10
CA PRO A 685 10.95 -8.74 -22.10
C PRO A 685 11.09 -7.29 -22.58
N ALA A 686 12.24 -6.68 -22.30
CA ALA A 686 12.54 -5.33 -22.75
C ALA A 686 12.40 -5.25 -24.28
N ARG A 687 11.70 -4.20 -24.77
CA ARG A 687 11.72 -3.86 -26.20
C ARG A 687 13.18 -3.66 -26.61
N SER A 688 13.67 -4.50 -27.51
CA SER A 688 15.06 -4.48 -27.97
C SER A 688 15.45 -3.09 -28.49
N SER A 689 16.22 -2.34 -27.70
CA SER A 689 16.86 -1.10 -28.14
C SER A 689 17.85 -1.45 -29.25
N SER A 690 17.62 -0.92 -30.45
CA SER A 690 18.44 -1.22 -31.62
C SER A 690 19.88 -0.75 -31.44
N THR A 691 20.82 -1.69 -31.35
CA THR A 691 22.26 -1.42 -31.30
C THR A 691 22.71 -0.70 -32.58
N THR A 692 23.11 0.56 -32.46
CA THR A 692 23.73 1.30 -33.56
C THR A 692 25.16 0.84 -33.76
N HIS A 693 25.43 0.07 -34.82
CA HIS A 693 26.80 -0.20 -35.26
C HIS A 693 27.48 1.10 -35.73
N PRO A 694 28.75 1.34 -35.35
CA PRO A 694 29.53 2.44 -35.89
C PRO A 694 29.91 2.15 -37.35
N ARG A 695 29.70 3.12 -38.24
CA ARG A 695 30.29 3.08 -39.59
C ARG A 695 31.72 3.58 -39.54
N THR A 696 32.67 2.71 -39.82
CA THR A 696 34.01 3.10 -40.27
C THR A 696 34.07 3.12 -41.79
N ILE A 697 34.33 4.32 -42.33
CA ILE A 697 34.78 4.65 -43.70
C ILE A 697 33.84 4.19 -44.82
#